data_AF-A0A2V5TQT1-F1
#
_entry.id   AF-A0A2V5TQT1-F1
#
_cell.length_a   1.000
_cell.length_b   1.000
_cell.length_c   1.000
_cell.angle_alpha   90.00
_cell.angle_beta   90.00
_cell.angle_gamma   90.00
#
_symmetry.space_group_name_H-M   'P 1'
#
loop_
_entity.id
_entity.type
_entity.pdbx_description
1 polymer ?
#
loop_
_entity_poly.entity_id
_entity_poly.type
_entity_poly.pdbx_seq_one_letter_code
_entity_poly.pdbx_strand_id
1 'polypeptide(L)'
;MSIGDPTRLPEKRGESLTLEPRLGLDENIHRHKRPEQAPPWTIAFGKEFWRRPTTQARVNEALGKSPVQVSSAVGFGEVIERVSHAFASDGPADPPVVHAKTYTASMNGSGLRFSPNNPLETAIGAETETVFRTISVQQGRRALYTANASGLNWSALGNTAQALLDPASGLVEHYEARSEGVAVTWVFNKPLATTGPFVVEAELSGLKYAGQTEGGLHFADETGTARVRVGKVTAVDSAQNKWNVAVRADQGRLRIDVPAEILAAAAYPLAIDPLISPEFGIDNPIITPVSSGVNAAPQVAPAIASNGRDYLVVWQVGISGNYNPDIVGARVSGAGVVLDPNGIYINAAGNDQLVPAVASNGKDYLVVWEDHRDFSTQRSDIYGARVTSDGVVLETGGFAISFQVADQKNPAVASNGKDYLVVWEDSRNSSTTSVDIYGALVTSGGVVSDFGGLAVSTWPTAQQSPSVASDGADYLVVWSDNGRFPFSTSQIFGARVTRAGAVFETTGFLVSLEPDRYGIESTPVVAFNGNNYLVVWHHPAFSSTYPNIYGARVTTEGTVLDNSPLLISNSANNQGVPALAAIGSNYLLVWKDAHNTNTTGFDIYGTVINGDGTVTDTNRIPICRAAGNQDFPAIASNGTNCFVVWQDTRNAGTNHPDIYGVQVSSAGVPADPNGQAISTSVSLEDTPAVASNGTNSLVVWVDSRNYPPTGQIIFGARVTSDGLIADPNGFAITTNHGVVTVLNPAVACNGSDYLVAWEDYRNGLDPNLQVDIFGARVSSGGVVLDTNGIPISVAFGSQIAPA
;
A
#
# COMPACT_ATOMS: atom_id res chain seq x y z
N MET A 1 -22.70 -42.09 48.40
CA MET A 1 -21.88 -41.28 49.34
C MET A 1 -21.51 -40.01 48.60
N SER A 2 -21.67 -38.78 49.05
CA SER A 2 -22.41 -38.12 50.13
C SER A 2 -22.07 -36.62 49.92
N ILE A 3 -23.08 -35.75 49.76
CA ILE A 3 -23.24 -34.37 50.27
C ILE A 3 -22.06 -33.38 49.99
N GLY A 4 -22.15 -32.24 49.30
CA GLY A 4 -23.17 -31.19 49.27
C GLY A 4 -22.65 -29.92 50.00
N ASP A 5 -22.42 -28.81 49.30
CA ASP A 5 -22.50 -27.44 49.86
C ASP A 5 -22.75 -26.40 48.74
N PRO A 6 -23.93 -25.73 48.72
CA PRO A 6 -24.25 -24.65 47.81
C PRO A 6 -24.28 -23.31 48.55
N THR A 7 -23.16 -22.61 48.69
CA THR A 7 -23.14 -21.21 49.14
C THR A 7 -22.01 -20.38 48.49
N ARG A 8 -22.28 -19.78 47.33
CA ARG A 8 -21.70 -18.47 46.96
C ARG A 8 -22.51 -17.80 45.86
N LEU A 9 -23.28 -16.79 46.25
CA LEU A 9 -23.95 -15.83 45.38
C LEU A 9 -22.89 -14.99 44.64
N PRO A 10 -23.06 -14.66 43.34
CA PRO A 10 -22.25 -13.64 42.68
C PRO A 10 -22.70 -12.25 43.12
N GLU A 11 -21.75 -11.41 43.52
CA GLU A 11 -21.94 -10.00 43.84
C GLU A 11 -22.55 -9.24 42.65
N LYS A 12 -23.66 -8.55 42.91
CA LYS A 12 -24.21 -7.53 42.02
C LYS A 12 -23.23 -6.33 41.98
N ARG A 13 -22.48 -6.17 40.90
CA ARG A 13 -22.05 -4.84 40.45
C ARG A 13 -23.22 -4.19 39.72
N GLY A 14 -23.91 -3.31 40.44
CA GLY A 14 -24.76 -2.32 39.82
C GLY A 14 -23.89 -1.17 39.34
N GLU A 15 -23.94 -0.91 38.04
CA GLU A 15 -24.04 0.44 37.47
C GLU A 15 -24.80 0.27 36.16
N SER A 16 -26.11 0.51 36.27
CA SER A 16 -27.06 0.49 35.16
C SER A 16 -26.79 1.74 34.31
N LEU A 17 -26.07 1.60 33.20
CA LEU A 17 -26.21 2.54 32.09
C LEU A 17 -27.65 2.44 31.61
N THR A 18 -28.41 3.50 31.88
CA THR A 18 -29.78 3.67 31.39
C THR A 18 -29.76 3.59 29.87
N LEU A 19 -30.18 2.44 29.33
CA LEU A 19 -30.72 2.35 27.98
C LEU A 19 -31.85 3.38 27.88
N GLU A 20 -31.66 4.41 27.06
CA GLU A 20 -32.74 5.30 26.67
C GLU A 20 -33.92 4.48 26.13
N PRO A 21 -35.17 4.85 26.44
CA PRO A 21 -36.32 4.11 25.96
C PRO A 21 -36.37 4.16 24.44
N ARG A 22 -36.65 3.01 23.80
CA ARG A 22 -37.05 2.92 22.38
C ARG A 22 -38.09 4.00 22.09
N LEU A 23 -37.69 5.06 21.38
CA LEU A 23 -38.54 6.17 20.98
C LEU A 23 -39.62 5.66 20.01
N GLY A 24 -40.87 6.07 20.28
CA GLY A 24 -41.97 5.94 19.32
C GLY A 24 -41.77 6.85 18.10
N LEU A 25 -42.73 6.82 17.16
CA LEU A 25 -42.81 7.63 15.94
C LEU A 25 -41.99 8.92 16.02
N ASP A 26 -40.91 9.00 15.25
CA ASP A 26 -40.13 10.23 15.16
C ASP A 26 -40.93 11.24 14.33
N GLU A 27 -41.72 12.10 15.01
CA GLU A 27 -42.66 13.06 14.38
C GLU A 27 -41.99 14.02 13.39
N ASN A 28 -40.66 14.09 13.43
CA ASN A 28 -39.80 14.96 12.64
C ASN A 28 -39.44 14.41 11.25
N ILE A 29 -39.88 13.21 10.87
CA ILE A 29 -39.58 12.64 9.53
C ILE A 29 -40.86 12.46 8.71
N HIS A 30 -41.00 13.28 7.67
CA HIS A 30 -42.07 13.16 6.68
C HIS A 30 -41.58 12.35 5.46
N ARG A 31 -42.24 11.21 5.22
CA ARG A 31 -41.93 10.31 4.10
C ARG A 31 -42.85 10.56 2.93
N HIS A 32 -42.27 10.65 1.74
CA HIS A 32 -43.01 10.87 0.51
C HIS A 32 -42.86 9.65 -0.39
N LYS A 33 -43.97 9.26 -1.04
CA LYS A 33 -43.94 8.20 -2.07
C LYS A 33 -43.78 8.77 -3.47
N ARG A 34 -44.07 10.07 -3.64
CA ARG A 34 -44.06 10.73 -4.94
C ARG A 34 -43.49 12.15 -4.83
N PRO A 35 -42.77 12.65 -5.84
CA PRO A 35 -42.14 13.97 -5.82
C PRO A 35 -43.11 15.12 -5.52
N GLU A 36 -44.34 15.05 -6.02
CA GLU A 36 -45.37 16.09 -5.80
C GLU A 36 -45.83 16.23 -4.34
N GLN A 37 -45.49 15.28 -3.48
CA GLN A 37 -45.80 15.32 -2.05
C GLN A 37 -44.71 16.04 -1.25
N ALA A 38 -43.50 16.16 -1.80
CA ALA A 38 -42.38 16.79 -1.12
C ALA A 38 -42.57 18.32 -1.08
N PRO A 39 -42.11 19.01 -0.01
CA PRO A 39 -42.21 20.45 0.08
C PRO A 39 -41.51 21.18 -1.08
N PRO A 40 -42.00 22.36 -1.53
CA PRO A 40 -41.45 23.08 -2.69
C PRO A 40 -39.99 23.53 -2.55
N TRP A 41 -39.47 23.60 -1.33
CA TRP A 41 -38.07 23.96 -1.05
C TRP A 41 -37.09 22.79 -1.26
N THR A 42 -37.61 21.56 -1.42
CA THR A 42 -36.77 20.39 -1.65
C THR A 42 -36.15 20.42 -3.04
N ILE A 43 -34.93 19.91 -3.14
CA ILE A 43 -34.21 19.72 -4.39
C ILE A 43 -34.77 18.45 -5.04
N ALA A 44 -35.42 18.63 -6.18
CA ALA A 44 -36.04 17.52 -6.89
C ALA A 44 -35.00 16.61 -7.56
N PHE A 45 -35.37 15.35 -7.77
CA PHE A 45 -34.60 14.37 -8.53
C PHE A 45 -34.07 14.94 -9.86
N GLY A 46 -32.77 14.75 -10.12
CA GLY A 46 -32.09 15.19 -11.34
C GLY A 46 -31.82 16.70 -11.41
N LYS A 47 -32.07 17.44 -10.32
CA LYS A 47 -31.79 18.87 -10.19
C LYS A 47 -30.55 19.17 -9.32
N GLU A 48 -29.86 18.14 -8.85
CA GLU A 48 -28.60 18.21 -8.11
C GLU A 48 -27.48 18.68 -9.05
N PHE A 49 -27.40 19.98 -9.27
CA PHE A 49 -26.49 20.58 -10.26
C PHE A 49 -25.01 20.24 -10.00
N TRP A 50 -24.63 19.99 -8.74
CA TRP A 50 -23.26 19.63 -8.35
C TRP A 50 -22.84 18.22 -8.78
N ARG A 51 -23.78 17.37 -9.25
CA ARG A 51 -23.51 16.01 -9.76
C ARG A 51 -23.20 15.94 -11.27
N ARG A 52 -23.37 17.01 -12.05
CA ARG A 52 -23.31 16.90 -13.53
C ARG A 52 -21.88 16.63 -14.02
N PRO A 53 -21.63 15.58 -14.83
CA PRO A 53 -20.31 15.34 -15.40
C PRO A 53 -19.95 16.43 -16.42
N THR A 54 -18.72 16.95 -16.31
CA THR A 54 -18.21 18.10 -17.08
C THR A 54 -18.08 17.82 -18.58
N THR A 55 -18.08 16.55 -18.99
CA THR A 55 -17.68 16.09 -20.33
C THR A 55 -18.79 16.12 -21.38
N GLN A 56 -20.07 16.01 -20.99
CA GLN A 56 -21.17 15.86 -21.96
C GLN A 56 -21.62 17.19 -22.59
N ALA A 57 -21.41 18.32 -21.90
CA ALA A 57 -21.80 19.65 -22.37
C ALA A 57 -20.84 20.20 -23.45
N ARG A 58 -19.51 20.05 -23.25
CA ARG A 58 -18.51 20.62 -24.17
C ARG A 58 -18.44 19.91 -25.52
N VAL A 59 -18.78 18.62 -25.60
CA VAL A 59 -18.77 17.86 -26.87
C VAL A 59 -19.90 18.31 -27.81
N ASN A 60 -21.06 18.69 -27.26
CA ASN A 60 -22.20 19.13 -28.08
C ASN A 60 -22.02 20.57 -28.61
N GLU A 61 -21.37 21.45 -27.85
CA GLU A 61 -21.03 22.81 -28.31
C GLU A 61 -19.91 22.81 -29.35
N ALA A 62 -18.89 21.96 -29.19
CA ALA A 62 -17.78 21.87 -30.14
C ALA A 62 -18.17 21.30 -31.52
N LEU A 63 -19.29 20.58 -31.62
CA LEU A 63 -19.74 19.91 -32.84
C LEU A 63 -20.80 20.67 -33.66
N GLY A 64 -21.25 21.85 -33.21
CA GLY A 64 -22.19 22.70 -33.96
C GLY A 64 -23.53 22.01 -34.33
N LYS A 65 -23.90 20.92 -33.64
CA LYS A 65 -25.14 20.19 -33.91
C LYS A 65 -26.28 20.86 -33.15
N SER A 66 -27.32 21.28 -33.87
CA SER A 66 -28.59 21.71 -33.26
C SER A 66 -29.10 20.60 -32.32
N PRO A 67 -29.68 20.94 -31.15
CA PRO A 67 -30.14 19.92 -30.22
C PRO A 67 -31.30 19.17 -30.86
N VAL A 68 -31.06 17.94 -31.30
CA VAL A 68 -32.13 16.98 -31.48
C VAL A 68 -32.71 16.76 -30.09
N GLN A 69 -34.00 17.08 -29.91
CA GLN A 69 -34.79 16.70 -28.75
C GLN A 69 -34.88 15.17 -28.69
N VAL A 70 -33.83 14.52 -28.22
CA VAL A 70 -33.93 13.19 -27.64
C VAL A 70 -34.22 13.44 -26.17
N SER A 71 -35.41 13.05 -25.71
CA SER A 71 -35.71 13.09 -24.27
C SER A 71 -34.56 12.41 -23.54
N SER A 72 -33.99 13.06 -22.53
CA SER A 72 -32.92 12.54 -21.70
C SER A 72 -33.14 11.05 -21.44
N ALA A 73 -32.36 10.20 -22.11
CA ALA A 73 -32.38 8.77 -21.86
C ALA A 73 -32.05 8.62 -20.39
N VAL A 74 -33.06 8.20 -19.62
CA VAL A 74 -32.97 7.96 -18.19
C VAL A 74 -31.77 7.04 -17.98
N GLY A 75 -30.71 7.54 -17.35
CA GLY A 75 -29.51 6.77 -17.08
C GLY A 75 -29.87 5.62 -16.16
N PHE A 76 -30.10 4.42 -16.72
CA PHE A 76 -30.53 3.26 -15.94
C PHE A 76 -29.58 2.96 -14.77
N GLY A 77 -28.28 3.24 -14.90
CA GLY A 77 -27.32 3.15 -13.81
C GLY A 77 -27.63 4.07 -12.62
N GLU A 78 -27.92 5.37 -12.87
CA GLU A 78 -28.31 6.30 -11.79
C GLU A 78 -29.65 5.92 -11.16
N VAL A 79 -30.60 5.43 -11.95
CA VAL A 79 -31.87 4.94 -11.41
C VAL A 79 -31.68 3.70 -10.56
N ILE A 80 -30.86 2.75 -11.00
CA ILE A 80 -30.56 1.53 -10.23
C ILE A 80 -29.85 1.89 -8.92
N GLU A 81 -28.85 2.77 -8.94
CA GLU A 81 -28.14 3.20 -7.74
C GLU A 81 -29.09 3.86 -6.72
N ARG A 82 -29.96 4.76 -7.19
CA ARG A 82 -30.89 5.49 -6.30
C ARG A 82 -32.03 4.61 -5.78
N VAL A 83 -32.40 3.55 -6.50
CA VAL A 83 -33.36 2.55 -6.02
C VAL A 83 -32.71 1.59 -5.03
N SER A 84 -31.46 1.16 -5.27
CA SER A 84 -30.75 0.23 -4.40
C SER A 84 -30.27 0.85 -3.08
N HIS A 85 -30.19 2.19 -3.01
CA HIS A 85 -29.79 2.93 -1.80
C HIS A 85 -30.92 3.81 -1.25
N ALA A 86 -32.18 3.47 -1.52
CA ALA A 86 -33.33 4.22 -1.00
C ALA A 86 -33.48 4.06 0.52
N PHE A 87 -33.85 5.14 1.21
CA PHE A 87 -34.23 5.09 2.63
C PHE A 87 -35.56 4.33 2.76
N ALA A 88 -35.47 3.06 3.14
CA ALA A 88 -36.60 2.15 3.35
C ALA A 88 -36.90 1.97 4.84
N SER A 89 -38.02 1.36 5.19
CA SER A 89 -38.35 1.04 6.58
C SER A 89 -39.16 -0.25 6.63
N ASP A 90 -38.86 -1.13 7.58
CA ASP A 90 -39.59 -2.39 7.79
C ASP A 90 -41.01 -2.17 8.36
N GLY A 91 -41.29 -0.97 8.89
CA GLY A 91 -42.60 -0.57 9.37
C GLY A 91 -42.80 0.96 9.47
N PRO A 92 -44.04 1.42 9.69
CA PRO A 92 -44.37 2.86 9.80
C PRO A 92 -43.74 3.56 11.01
N ALA A 93 -43.32 2.79 12.02
CA ALA A 93 -42.75 3.29 13.27
C ALA A 93 -41.21 3.21 13.30
N ASP A 94 -40.58 2.55 12.32
CA ASP A 94 -39.13 2.38 12.28
C ASP A 94 -38.46 3.55 11.54
N PRO A 95 -37.30 4.04 11.98
CA PRO A 95 -36.58 5.12 11.28
C PRO A 95 -36.28 4.70 9.83
N PRO A 96 -36.19 5.65 8.87
CA PRO A 96 -35.72 5.33 7.52
C PRO A 96 -34.28 4.82 7.58
N VAL A 97 -34.03 3.69 6.94
CA VAL A 97 -32.74 2.99 6.89
C VAL A 97 -32.37 2.68 5.44
N VAL A 98 -31.10 2.83 5.11
CA VAL A 98 -30.45 2.33 3.90
C VAL A 98 -29.55 1.18 4.31
N HIS A 99 -29.74 0.03 3.71
CA HIS A 99 -28.80 -1.10 3.80
C HIS A 99 -28.02 -1.20 2.50
N ALA A 100 -26.83 -0.59 2.49
CA ALA A 100 -25.88 -0.73 1.41
C ALA A 100 -24.99 -1.96 1.64
N LYS A 101 -24.18 -2.32 0.64
CA LYS A 101 -23.23 -3.43 0.77
C LYS A 101 -22.19 -3.17 1.87
N THR A 102 -21.68 -1.96 1.95
CA THR A 102 -20.55 -1.58 2.82
C THR A 102 -20.96 -0.79 4.06
N TYR A 103 -22.22 -0.39 4.18
CA TYR A 103 -22.72 0.37 5.32
C TYR A 103 -24.23 0.23 5.49
N THR A 104 -24.70 0.52 6.68
CA THR A 104 -26.09 0.79 7.03
C THR A 104 -26.17 2.24 7.50
N ALA A 105 -27.09 3.03 6.94
CA ALA A 105 -27.34 4.39 7.39
C ALA A 105 -28.80 4.56 7.76
N SER A 106 -29.08 5.10 8.94
CA SER A 106 -30.43 5.44 9.36
C SER A 106 -30.50 6.89 9.78
N MET A 107 -31.70 7.45 9.80
CA MET A 107 -31.88 8.84 10.19
C MET A 107 -33.03 8.99 11.18
N ASN A 108 -32.87 9.95 12.08
CA ASN A 108 -33.86 10.35 13.07
C ASN A 108 -33.81 11.88 13.23
N GLY A 109 -34.65 12.46 14.08
CA GLY A 109 -34.67 13.89 14.36
C GLY A 109 -33.35 14.43 14.94
N SER A 110 -32.49 13.55 15.48
CA SER A 110 -31.20 13.92 16.07
C SER A 110 -30.00 13.81 15.12
N GLY A 111 -30.12 13.20 13.94
CA GLY A 111 -29.05 13.20 12.92
C GLY A 111 -29.05 11.98 11.99
N LEU A 112 -27.95 11.85 11.25
CA LEU A 112 -27.63 10.68 10.44
C LEU A 112 -26.82 9.70 11.28
N ARG A 113 -27.41 8.55 11.58
CA ARG A 113 -26.69 7.40 12.12
C ARG A 113 -26.05 6.63 10.96
N PHE A 114 -24.75 6.42 11.02
CA PHE A 114 -23.98 5.74 10.00
C PHE A 114 -23.19 4.60 10.64
N SER A 115 -23.46 3.38 10.22
CA SER A 115 -22.75 2.18 10.66
C SER A 115 -22.11 1.54 9.43
N PRO A 116 -20.79 1.43 9.36
CA PRO A 116 -20.14 0.56 8.39
C PRO A 116 -20.46 -0.91 8.68
N ASN A 117 -20.67 -1.73 7.65
CA ASN A 117 -21.02 -3.14 7.85
C ASN A 117 -19.75 -3.99 8.09
N ASN A 118 -19.70 -4.75 9.20
CA ASN A 118 -18.66 -5.76 9.48
C ASN A 118 -19.21 -7.17 9.17
N PRO A 119 -18.63 -7.91 8.20
CA PRO A 119 -19.05 -9.27 7.84
C PRO A 119 -18.54 -10.38 8.79
N LEU A 120 -17.58 -10.11 9.69
CA LEU A 120 -17.02 -11.11 10.62
C LEU A 120 -17.75 -11.19 11.96
N GLU A 121 -18.47 -10.15 12.36
CA GLU A 121 -19.27 -10.16 13.58
C GLU A 121 -20.73 -10.44 13.25
N THR A 122 -21.27 -11.54 13.79
CA THR A 122 -22.71 -11.88 13.69
C THR A 122 -23.61 -10.89 14.44
N ALA A 123 -23.02 -9.92 15.15
CA ALA A 123 -23.70 -8.78 15.72
C ALA A 123 -22.91 -7.51 15.36
N ILE A 124 -23.52 -6.60 14.59
CA ILE A 124 -23.02 -5.23 14.41
C ILE A 124 -23.02 -4.58 15.79
N GLY A 125 -21.85 -4.51 16.42
CA GLY A 125 -21.68 -3.85 17.71
C GLY A 125 -21.92 -2.35 17.60
N ALA A 126 -22.48 -1.74 18.65
CA ALA A 126 -22.65 -0.29 18.74
C ALA A 126 -21.30 0.46 18.67
N GLU A 127 -20.19 -0.27 18.86
CA GLU A 127 -18.80 0.19 18.86
C GLU A 127 -18.25 0.68 17.51
N THR A 128 -18.90 0.36 16.37
CA THR A 128 -18.45 0.82 15.03
C THR A 128 -19.28 1.96 14.44
N GLU A 129 -20.33 2.35 15.15
CA GLU A 129 -21.33 3.29 14.68
C GLU A 129 -20.93 4.74 14.95
N THR A 130 -21.33 5.65 14.04
CA THR A 130 -21.24 7.09 14.26
C THR A 130 -22.56 7.80 14.04
N VAL A 131 -22.76 8.92 14.74
CA VAL A 131 -23.89 9.83 14.50
C VAL A 131 -23.35 11.17 14.02
N PHE A 132 -23.73 11.56 12.80
CA PHE A 132 -23.48 12.86 12.23
C PHE A 132 -24.66 13.81 12.47
N ARG A 133 -24.37 15.03 12.94
CA ARG A 133 -25.39 16.06 13.17
C ARG A 133 -24.84 17.46 12.90
N THR A 134 -25.50 18.24 12.04
CA THR A 134 -25.20 19.68 11.94
C THR A 134 -25.60 20.41 13.23
N ILE A 135 -24.65 21.12 13.84
CA ILE A 135 -24.80 21.83 15.12
C ILE A 135 -25.05 23.32 14.90
N SER A 136 -24.32 23.95 14.00
CA SER A 136 -24.58 25.34 13.63
C SER A 136 -24.15 25.65 12.21
N VAL A 137 -24.85 26.61 11.60
CA VAL A 137 -24.44 27.21 10.33
C VAL A 137 -24.46 28.72 10.50
N GLN A 138 -23.35 29.38 10.16
CA GLN A 138 -23.18 30.82 10.35
C GLN A 138 -22.63 31.47 9.08
N GLN A 139 -23.01 32.72 8.87
CA GLN A 139 -22.38 33.59 7.88
C GLN A 139 -21.86 34.86 8.57
N GLY A 140 -20.53 35.00 8.67
CA GLY A 140 -19.91 36.06 9.47
C GLY A 140 -20.37 35.98 10.94
N ARG A 141 -21.15 36.97 11.39
CA ARG A 141 -21.73 36.99 12.76
C ARG A 141 -23.20 36.55 12.81
N ARG A 142 -23.82 36.27 11.67
CA ARG A 142 -25.23 35.88 11.60
C ARG A 142 -25.34 34.36 11.69
N ALA A 143 -26.02 33.87 12.73
CA ALA A 143 -26.46 32.47 12.76
C ALA A 143 -27.59 32.27 11.73
N LEU A 144 -27.40 31.31 10.83
CA LEU A 144 -28.44 30.82 9.91
C LEU A 144 -29.18 29.65 10.55
N TYR A 145 -28.46 28.80 11.28
CA TYR A 145 -29.01 27.66 12.00
C TYR A 145 -28.23 27.36 13.27
N THR A 146 -28.94 26.95 14.32
CA THR A 146 -28.39 26.40 15.56
C THR A 146 -29.26 25.23 15.98
N ALA A 147 -28.65 24.07 16.17
CA ALA A 147 -29.34 22.87 16.59
C ALA A 147 -30.01 23.06 17.96
N ASN A 148 -31.19 22.49 18.11
CA ASN A 148 -31.96 22.48 19.36
C ASN A 148 -32.40 21.05 19.70
N ALA A 149 -32.94 20.84 20.89
CA ALA A 149 -33.37 19.52 21.36
C ALA A 149 -34.52 18.90 20.53
N SER A 150 -35.28 19.72 19.79
CA SER A 150 -36.44 19.27 19.01
C SER A 150 -36.08 18.63 17.67
N GLY A 151 -34.84 18.77 17.20
CA GLY A 151 -34.39 18.18 15.93
C GLY A 151 -34.86 18.94 14.69
N LEU A 152 -34.51 18.41 13.51
CA LEU A 152 -34.90 18.97 12.20
C LEU A 152 -36.10 18.23 11.63
N ASN A 153 -36.98 18.97 10.94
CA ASN A 153 -38.04 18.37 10.13
C ASN A 153 -37.48 17.91 8.78
N TRP A 154 -37.44 16.60 8.56
CA TRP A 154 -36.91 15.96 7.39
C TRP A 154 -38.01 15.59 6.39
N SER A 155 -37.72 15.81 5.11
CA SER A 155 -38.49 15.29 3.96
C SER A 155 -37.67 14.19 3.30
N ALA A 156 -38.11 12.93 3.44
CA ALA A 156 -37.46 11.76 2.86
C ALA A 156 -38.19 11.27 1.61
N LEU A 157 -37.44 11.11 0.50
CA LEU A 157 -37.94 10.60 -0.77
C LEU A 157 -36.81 9.87 -1.52
N GLY A 158 -37.02 8.58 -1.80
CA GLY A 158 -36.02 7.74 -2.48
C GLY A 158 -34.74 7.60 -1.65
N ASN A 159 -33.58 7.84 -2.24
CA ASN A 159 -32.27 7.84 -1.58
C ASN A 159 -31.90 9.20 -0.96
N THR A 160 -32.84 10.16 -0.90
CA THR A 160 -32.58 11.50 -0.36
C THR A 160 -33.40 11.78 0.89
N ALA A 161 -32.81 12.55 1.80
CA ALA A 161 -33.53 13.17 2.89
C ALA A 161 -33.05 14.60 3.10
N GLN A 162 -33.99 15.53 3.22
CA GLN A 162 -33.68 16.96 3.16
C GLN A 162 -34.35 17.72 4.30
N ALA A 163 -33.65 18.69 4.88
CA ALA A 163 -34.17 19.58 5.90
C ALA A 163 -33.89 21.04 5.55
N LEU A 164 -34.88 21.91 5.75
CA LEU A 164 -34.72 23.35 5.56
C LEU A 164 -34.16 23.96 6.85
N LEU A 165 -32.93 24.47 6.79
CA LEU A 165 -32.23 25.06 7.93
C LEU A 165 -32.56 26.55 8.13
N ASP A 166 -32.63 27.32 7.04
CA ASP A 166 -33.01 28.74 7.07
C ASP A 166 -33.91 29.10 5.87
N PRO A 167 -35.21 29.36 6.08
CA PRO A 167 -36.12 29.78 5.01
C PRO A 167 -35.71 31.10 4.33
N ALA A 168 -35.05 32.01 5.05
CA ALA A 168 -34.72 33.32 4.50
C ALA A 168 -33.64 33.22 3.42
N SER A 169 -32.62 32.39 3.62
CA SER A 169 -31.60 32.08 2.61
C SER A 169 -31.98 30.93 1.67
N GLY A 170 -32.96 30.11 2.06
CA GLY A 170 -33.25 28.85 1.35
C GLY A 170 -32.17 27.80 1.58
N LEU A 171 -31.47 27.85 2.72
CA LEU A 171 -30.44 26.90 3.08
C LEU A 171 -31.06 25.54 3.41
N VAL A 172 -30.71 24.53 2.63
CA VAL A 172 -31.15 23.15 2.77
C VAL A 172 -29.95 22.28 3.11
N GLU A 173 -30.12 21.41 4.10
CA GLU A 173 -29.26 20.25 4.32
C GLU A 173 -29.85 19.06 3.55
N HIS A 174 -29.02 18.43 2.73
CA HIS A 174 -29.41 17.41 1.77
C HIS A 174 -28.55 16.17 1.97
N TYR A 175 -29.12 15.14 2.58
CA TYR A 175 -28.52 13.81 2.67
C TYR A 175 -28.87 12.99 1.44
N GLU A 176 -27.87 12.31 0.90
CA GLU A 176 -28.04 11.44 -0.24
C GLU A 176 -27.21 10.17 -0.10
N ALA A 177 -27.88 9.03 0.01
CA ALA A 177 -27.23 7.73 0.02
C ALA A 177 -26.76 7.32 -1.38
N ARG A 178 -25.52 6.82 -1.46
CA ARG A 178 -24.77 6.45 -2.66
C ARG A 178 -24.06 5.11 -2.43
N SER A 179 -23.57 4.48 -3.49
CA SER A 179 -22.78 3.24 -3.34
C SER A 179 -21.51 3.41 -2.49
N GLU A 180 -20.95 4.60 -2.46
CA GLU A 180 -19.71 4.91 -1.74
C GLU A 180 -19.94 5.40 -0.30
N GLY A 181 -21.18 5.74 0.07
CA GLY A 181 -21.49 6.35 1.37
C GLY A 181 -22.69 7.30 1.31
N VAL A 182 -22.82 8.17 2.31
CA VAL A 182 -23.87 9.21 2.36
C VAL A 182 -23.23 10.58 2.16
N ALA A 183 -23.62 11.27 1.09
CA ALA A 183 -23.24 12.67 0.89
C ALA A 183 -24.11 13.57 1.77
N VAL A 184 -23.46 14.53 2.43
CA VAL A 184 -24.12 15.49 3.33
C VAL A 184 -23.93 16.89 2.78
N THR A 185 -24.84 17.34 1.93
CA THR A 185 -24.66 18.58 1.17
C THR A 185 -25.41 19.74 1.82
N TRP A 186 -24.76 20.90 2.01
CA TRP A 186 -25.46 22.16 2.30
C TRP A 186 -25.64 22.97 1.03
N VAL A 187 -26.88 23.31 0.70
CA VAL A 187 -27.24 24.00 -0.56
C VAL A 187 -28.01 25.27 -0.25
N PHE A 188 -27.63 26.36 -0.90
CA PHE A 188 -28.38 27.62 -0.82
C PHE A 188 -28.52 28.24 -2.21
N ASN A 189 -29.72 28.77 -2.47
CA ASN A 189 -30.17 29.09 -3.83
C ASN A 189 -29.85 30.52 -4.30
N LYS A 190 -29.32 31.36 -3.40
CA LYS A 190 -29.02 32.76 -3.65
C LYS A 190 -27.85 33.24 -2.79
N PRO A 191 -27.21 34.36 -3.17
CA PRO A 191 -26.21 35.00 -2.33
C PRO A 191 -26.75 35.26 -0.93
N LEU A 192 -25.94 34.94 0.07
CA LEU A 192 -26.26 35.21 1.47
C LEU A 192 -26.03 36.70 1.78
N ALA A 193 -26.81 37.26 2.72
CA ALA A 193 -26.95 38.71 2.89
C ALA A 193 -25.73 39.44 3.47
N THR A 194 -24.74 38.73 4.04
CA THR A 194 -23.54 39.34 4.64
C THR A 194 -22.28 38.98 3.85
N THR A 195 -21.16 39.67 4.08
CA THR A 195 -19.89 39.46 3.35
C THR A 195 -18.86 38.63 4.15
N GLY A 196 -19.30 37.89 5.16
CA GLY A 196 -18.43 37.06 6.00
C GLY A 196 -18.27 35.62 5.47
N PRO A 197 -17.30 34.85 6.02
CA PRO A 197 -17.16 33.44 5.70
C PRO A 197 -18.43 32.66 6.08
N PHE A 198 -18.72 31.60 5.34
CA PHE A 198 -19.78 30.65 5.65
C PHE A 198 -19.17 29.48 6.40
N VAL A 199 -19.62 29.25 7.63
CA VAL A 199 -19.06 28.25 8.53
C VAL A 199 -20.14 27.24 8.89
N VAL A 200 -19.83 25.96 8.70
CA VAL A 200 -20.64 24.84 9.18
C VAL A 200 -19.90 24.17 10.31
N GLU A 201 -20.58 23.99 11.43
CA GLU A 201 -20.13 23.13 12.51
C GLU A 201 -21.07 21.93 12.63
N ALA A 202 -20.50 20.73 12.59
CA ALA A 202 -21.20 19.48 12.79
C ALA A 202 -20.54 18.65 13.89
N GLU A 203 -21.29 17.74 14.47
CA GLU A 203 -20.84 16.72 15.39
C GLU A 203 -20.78 15.37 14.66
N LEU A 204 -19.75 14.59 14.97
CA LEU A 204 -19.60 13.21 14.56
C LEU A 204 -19.20 12.41 15.82
N SER A 205 -20.18 11.79 16.46
CA SER A 205 -20.03 11.08 17.74
C SER A 205 -19.98 9.56 17.54
N GLY A 206 -19.52 8.80 18.54
CA GLY A 206 -19.39 7.34 18.49
C GLY A 206 -18.02 6.84 18.02
N LEU A 207 -17.33 7.60 17.16
CA LEU A 207 -15.97 7.29 16.70
C LEU A 207 -14.97 8.40 17.09
N LYS A 208 -13.70 8.03 17.22
CA LYS A 208 -12.61 8.94 17.56
C LYS A 208 -11.92 9.40 16.28
N TYR A 209 -11.64 10.70 16.17
CA TYR A 209 -10.84 11.20 15.05
C TYR A 209 -9.44 10.57 15.08
N ALA A 210 -9.10 9.85 14.00
CA ALA A 210 -7.84 9.12 13.85
C ALA A 210 -6.78 9.97 13.12
N GLY A 211 -7.21 10.84 12.20
CA GLY A 211 -6.34 11.81 11.54
C GLY A 211 -6.79 12.14 10.11
N GLN A 212 -5.93 12.81 9.35
CA GLN A 212 -6.24 13.31 8.01
C GLN A 212 -5.23 12.79 6.99
N THR A 213 -5.71 12.33 5.83
CA THR A 213 -4.92 12.05 4.63
C THR A 213 -5.26 13.04 3.53
N GLU A 214 -4.64 12.86 2.36
CA GLU A 214 -5.15 13.52 1.17
C GLU A 214 -6.62 13.14 0.90
N GLY A 215 -7.05 11.91 1.17
CA GLY A 215 -8.42 11.44 0.91
C GLY A 215 -9.51 12.05 1.78
N GLY A 216 -9.20 12.60 2.96
CA GLY A 216 -10.17 13.15 3.90
C GLY A 216 -9.79 12.98 5.38
N LEU A 217 -10.77 13.14 6.26
CA LEU A 217 -10.66 12.93 7.72
C LEU A 217 -11.11 11.52 8.08
N HIS A 218 -10.32 10.79 8.86
CA HIS A 218 -10.52 9.39 9.24
C HIS A 218 -10.96 9.30 10.70
N PHE A 219 -11.90 8.40 11.02
CA PHE A 219 -12.46 8.19 12.36
C PHE A 219 -12.42 6.71 12.71
N ALA A 220 -11.81 6.36 13.84
CA ALA A 220 -11.59 5.00 14.31
C ALA A 220 -12.50 4.61 15.49
N ASP A 221 -12.70 3.30 15.67
CA ASP A 221 -13.39 2.74 16.83
C ASP A 221 -12.51 2.77 18.09
N GLU A 222 -13.03 2.19 19.18
CA GLU A 222 -12.27 2.07 20.43
C GLU A 222 -11.00 1.21 20.32
N THR A 223 -10.91 0.35 19.29
CA THR A 223 -9.73 -0.50 19.03
C THR A 223 -8.62 0.22 18.26
N GLY A 224 -8.90 1.41 17.70
CA GLY A 224 -7.96 2.18 16.88
C GLY A 224 -7.97 1.80 15.40
N THR A 225 -8.94 1.01 14.95
CA THR A 225 -9.12 0.67 13.54
C THR A 225 -9.96 1.77 12.87
N ALA A 226 -9.51 2.37 11.77
CA ALA A 226 -10.29 3.37 11.04
C ALA A 226 -11.60 2.77 10.51
N ARG A 227 -12.72 3.46 10.76
CA ARG A 227 -14.09 3.01 10.51
C ARG A 227 -14.87 3.90 9.54
N VAL A 228 -14.77 5.21 9.68
CA VAL A 228 -15.54 6.17 8.86
C VAL A 228 -14.65 7.28 8.35
N ARG A 229 -14.85 7.67 7.09
CA ARG A 229 -14.17 8.77 6.43
C ARG A 229 -15.14 9.91 6.18
N VAL A 230 -14.68 11.13 6.41
CA VAL A 230 -15.27 12.35 5.86
C VAL A 230 -14.36 12.84 4.73
N GLY A 231 -14.79 12.65 3.49
CA GLY A 231 -14.00 12.99 2.30
C GLY A 231 -13.71 14.48 2.15
N LYS A 232 -12.85 14.84 1.18
CA LYS A 232 -12.56 16.25 0.82
C LYS A 232 -13.87 17.02 0.61
N VAL A 233 -13.95 18.23 1.18
CA VAL A 233 -15.10 19.11 0.98
C VAL A 233 -14.91 19.93 -0.29
N THR A 234 -15.90 19.87 -1.18
CA THR A 234 -15.92 20.69 -2.39
C THR A 234 -17.09 21.67 -2.36
N ALA A 235 -16.83 22.90 -2.78
CA ALA A 235 -17.86 23.87 -3.13
C ALA A 235 -18.10 23.81 -4.63
N VAL A 236 -19.34 23.62 -5.06
CA VAL A 236 -19.71 23.55 -6.48
C VAL A 236 -20.87 24.50 -6.74
N ASP A 237 -20.73 25.37 -7.73
CA ASP A 237 -21.77 26.33 -8.11
C ASP A 237 -22.59 25.87 -9.33
N SER A 238 -23.62 26.63 -9.68
CA SER A 238 -24.50 26.31 -10.81
C SER A 238 -23.81 26.37 -12.18
N ALA A 239 -22.67 27.08 -12.27
CA ALA A 239 -21.83 27.16 -13.46
C ALA A 239 -20.79 26.03 -13.53
N GLN A 240 -20.79 25.10 -12.56
CA GLN A 240 -19.84 23.98 -12.44
C GLN A 240 -18.41 24.40 -12.08
N ASN A 241 -18.24 25.60 -11.53
CA ASN A 241 -16.98 25.97 -10.88
C ASN A 241 -16.84 25.15 -9.60
N LYS A 242 -15.61 24.66 -9.34
CA LYS A 242 -15.31 23.82 -8.17
C LYS A 242 -14.16 24.43 -7.38
N TRP A 243 -14.31 24.47 -6.06
CA TRP A 243 -13.26 24.90 -5.14
C TRP A 243 -13.09 23.87 -4.02
N ASN A 244 -11.84 23.64 -3.62
CA ASN A 244 -11.55 22.86 -2.42
C ASN A 244 -11.81 23.74 -1.19
N VAL A 245 -12.53 23.19 -0.22
CA VAL A 245 -12.86 23.87 1.03
C VAL A 245 -12.17 23.16 2.18
N ALA A 246 -11.60 23.92 3.11
CA ALA A 246 -10.95 23.37 4.28
C ALA A 246 -11.98 22.78 5.25
N VAL A 247 -11.69 21.56 5.74
CA VAL A 247 -12.42 20.90 6.81
C VAL A 247 -11.44 20.48 7.89
N ARG A 248 -11.85 20.60 9.16
CA ARG A 248 -11.05 20.22 10.34
C ARG A 248 -11.90 19.43 11.32
N ALA A 249 -11.28 18.47 12.01
CA ALA A 249 -11.90 17.76 13.13
C ALA A 249 -11.18 18.12 14.44
N ASP A 250 -11.95 18.35 15.50
CA ASP A 250 -11.47 18.47 16.88
C ASP A 250 -12.49 17.88 17.85
N GLN A 251 -12.08 16.92 18.69
CA GLN A 251 -12.93 16.27 19.71
C GLN A 251 -14.34 15.84 19.21
N GLY A 252 -14.43 15.24 18.02
CA GLY A 252 -15.72 14.81 17.43
C GLY A 252 -16.55 15.96 16.82
N ARG A 253 -15.99 17.17 16.71
CA ARG A 253 -16.60 18.30 16.00
C ARG A 253 -15.90 18.53 14.67
N LEU A 254 -16.71 18.59 13.62
CA LEU A 254 -16.29 18.96 12.28
C LEU A 254 -16.55 20.45 12.08
N ARG A 255 -15.57 21.15 11.50
CA ARG A 255 -15.69 22.55 11.11
C ARG A 255 -15.30 22.71 9.65
N ILE A 256 -16.21 23.27 8.86
CA ILE A 256 -16.01 23.59 7.45
C ILE A 256 -16.07 25.10 7.30
N ASP A 257 -14.97 25.71 6.85
CA ASP A 257 -14.85 27.15 6.66
C ASP A 257 -14.80 27.45 5.15
N VAL A 258 -15.91 27.97 4.60
CA VAL A 258 -15.99 28.44 3.21
C VAL A 258 -15.58 29.92 3.18
N PRO A 259 -14.44 30.26 2.55
CA PRO A 259 -13.98 31.65 2.47
C PRO A 259 -14.98 32.56 1.75
N ALA A 260 -15.04 33.83 2.19
CA ALA A 260 -15.89 34.84 1.57
C ALA A 260 -15.58 35.06 0.08
N GLU A 261 -14.34 34.78 -0.34
CA GLU A 261 -13.87 34.85 -1.73
C GLU A 261 -14.60 33.86 -2.63
N ILE A 262 -14.80 32.62 -2.16
CA ILE A 262 -15.57 31.60 -2.88
C ILE A 262 -17.02 32.05 -3.00
N LEU A 263 -17.60 32.56 -1.91
CA LEU A 263 -18.99 33.06 -1.90
C LEU A 263 -19.19 34.23 -2.88
N ALA A 264 -18.21 35.13 -2.97
CA ALA A 264 -18.26 36.28 -3.88
C ALA A 264 -18.09 35.87 -5.36
N ALA A 265 -17.32 34.82 -5.63
CA ALA A 265 -17.06 34.32 -6.99
C ALA A 265 -18.14 33.36 -7.53
N ALA A 266 -18.95 32.74 -6.66
CA ALA A 266 -19.88 31.68 -7.03
C ALA A 266 -21.10 32.17 -7.81
N ALA A 267 -21.50 31.40 -8.83
CA ALA A 267 -22.78 31.53 -9.51
C ALA A 267 -23.85 30.66 -8.84
N TYR A 268 -24.76 31.28 -8.08
CA TYR A 268 -25.77 30.56 -7.29
C TYR A 268 -26.82 29.81 -8.12
N PRO A 269 -27.35 28.66 -7.66
CA PRO A 269 -27.11 27.99 -6.36
C PRO A 269 -25.69 27.49 -6.12
N LEU A 270 -25.30 27.37 -4.84
CA LEU A 270 -23.99 26.86 -4.37
C LEU A 270 -24.22 25.67 -3.43
N ALA A 271 -23.43 24.61 -3.62
CA ALA A 271 -23.47 23.38 -2.82
C ALA A 271 -22.11 23.13 -2.16
N ILE A 272 -22.10 22.78 -0.88
CA ILE A 272 -20.92 22.36 -0.11
C ILE A 272 -21.08 20.87 0.21
N ASP A 273 -20.24 20.02 -0.38
CA ASP A 273 -20.48 18.57 -0.48
C ASP A 273 -19.32 17.73 0.11
N PRO A 274 -19.35 17.38 1.41
CA PRO A 274 -18.64 16.23 1.96
C PRO A 274 -19.35 14.90 1.68
N LEU A 275 -18.56 13.83 1.58
CA LEU A 275 -19.03 12.44 1.58
C LEU A 275 -18.64 11.75 2.90
N ILE A 276 -19.62 11.20 3.61
CA ILE A 276 -19.38 10.29 4.73
C ILE A 276 -19.38 8.88 4.17
N SER A 277 -18.22 8.23 4.16
CA SER A 277 -18.04 6.89 3.61
C SER A 277 -17.51 5.94 4.68
N PRO A 278 -17.74 4.62 4.56
CA PRO A 278 -16.97 3.69 5.37
C PRO A 278 -15.47 3.81 5.02
N GLU A 279 -14.58 3.70 6.01
CA GLU A 279 -13.14 3.43 5.80
C GLU A 279 -12.91 1.97 5.44
N PHE A 280 -13.90 1.14 5.74
CA PHE A 280 -13.88 -0.29 5.56
C PHE A 280 -13.74 -0.62 4.09
N GLY A 281 -12.57 -1.13 3.77
CA GLY A 281 -12.60 -2.45 3.17
C GLY A 281 -11.38 -3.25 3.52
N ILE A 282 -10.95 -3.36 4.77
CA ILE A 282 -9.97 -4.39 5.13
C ILE A 282 -10.53 -5.40 6.13
N ASP A 283 -11.86 -5.49 6.16
CA ASP A 283 -12.59 -6.22 7.19
C ASP A 283 -13.35 -7.43 6.66
N ASN A 284 -13.14 -7.84 5.40
CA ASN A 284 -12.79 -9.25 5.30
C ASN A 284 -11.29 -9.26 5.09
N PRO A 285 -10.49 -9.58 6.12
CA PRO A 285 -9.26 -10.24 5.79
C PRO A 285 -9.54 -11.41 4.88
N ILE A 286 -8.56 -11.71 4.05
CA ILE A 286 -8.60 -12.93 3.28
C ILE A 286 -8.80 -14.08 4.25
N ILE A 287 -9.99 -14.67 4.19
CA ILE A 287 -10.21 -16.02 4.68
C ILE A 287 -9.67 -16.88 3.55
N THR A 288 -8.44 -17.34 3.70
CA THR A 288 -7.89 -18.34 2.78
C THR A 288 -8.83 -19.55 2.81
N PRO A 289 -9.38 -20.04 1.68
CA PRO A 289 -9.92 -21.40 1.57
C PRO A 289 -8.85 -22.43 1.89
N VAL A 290 -8.49 -22.55 3.17
CA VAL A 290 -7.95 -23.78 3.72
C VAL A 290 -9.07 -24.81 3.65
N SER A 291 -8.75 -25.98 3.11
CA SER A 291 -9.67 -27.12 3.12
C SER A 291 -10.23 -27.32 4.52
N SER A 292 -11.55 -27.33 4.64
CA SER A 292 -12.29 -27.44 5.89
C SER A 292 -11.81 -28.64 6.71
N GLY A 293 -10.96 -28.41 7.72
CA GLY A 293 -10.52 -29.43 8.67
C GLY A 293 -9.06 -29.31 9.09
N VAL A 294 -8.84 -28.65 10.23
CA VAL A 294 -7.65 -28.76 11.10
C VAL A 294 -6.36 -28.07 10.61
N ASN A 295 -5.82 -27.21 11.49
CA ASN A 295 -4.59 -26.39 11.46
C ASN A 295 -4.45 -25.36 10.31
N ALA A 296 -4.51 -24.07 10.67
CA ALA A 296 -4.10 -22.98 9.80
C ALA A 296 -2.61 -23.10 9.43
N ALA A 297 -2.25 -22.65 8.23
CA ALA A 297 -0.93 -22.83 7.65
C ALA A 297 -0.19 -21.47 7.52
N PRO A 298 1.15 -21.46 7.57
CA PRO A 298 1.90 -20.22 7.70
C PRO A 298 1.87 -19.39 6.42
N GLN A 299 1.77 -18.07 6.60
CA GLN A 299 1.84 -17.07 5.54
C GLN A 299 3.15 -16.27 5.63
N VAL A 300 3.97 -16.24 4.58
CA VAL A 300 5.36 -15.72 4.64
C VAL A 300 5.80 -15.06 3.32
N ALA A 301 6.92 -14.34 3.39
CA ALA A 301 7.61 -13.72 2.23
C ALA A 301 6.74 -12.74 1.43
N PRO A 302 6.27 -11.63 2.04
CA PRO A 302 5.47 -10.64 1.33
C PRO A 302 6.30 -9.88 0.29
N ALA A 303 5.75 -9.73 -0.92
CA ALA A 303 6.24 -8.82 -1.93
C ALA A 303 5.15 -7.79 -2.29
N ILE A 304 5.56 -6.56 -2.56
CA ILE A 304 4.65 -5.44 -2.80
C ILE A 304 5.04 -4.64 -4.05
N ALA A 305 4.05 -4.27 -4.86
CA ALA A 305 4.21 -3.30 -5.94
C ALA A 305 3.04 -2.31 -5.95
N SER A 306 3.29 -1.09 -6.41
CA SER A 306 2.25 -0.09 -6.68
C SER A 306 2.10 0.15 -8.16
N ASN A 307 0.86 0.35 -8.61
CA ASN A 307 0.55 0.88 -9.94
C ASN A 307 0.46 2.42 -9.98
N GLY A 308 0.84 3.11 -8.90
CA GLY A 308 0.71 4.56 -8.76
C GLY A 308 -0.65 5.04 -8.27
N ARG A 309 -1.58 4.13 -7.96
CA ARG A 309 -2.88 4.43 -7.34
C ARG A 309 -3.11 3.54 -6.12
N ASP A 310 -3.06 2.23 -6.37
CA ASP A 310 -3.29 1.16 -5.41
C ASP A 310 -2.02 0.31 -5.27
N TYR A 311 -2.08 -0.68 -4.39
CA TYR A 311 -1.00 -1.63 -4.11
C TYR A 311 -1.49 -3.04 -4.39
N LEU A 312 -0.58 -3.92 -4.80
CA LEU A 312 -0.77 -5.37 -4.73
C LEU A 312 0.28 -5.94 -3.78
N VAL A 313 -0.20 -6.62 -2.73
CA VAL A 313 0.63 -7.42 -1.83
C VAL A 313 0.43 -8.89 -2.17
N VAL A 314 1.51 -9.64 -2.31
CA VAL A 314 1.51 -11.09 -2.60
C VAL A 314 2.39 -11.83 -1.60
N TRP A 315 2.02 -13.05 -1.23
CA TRP A 315 2.77 -13.87 -0.27
C TRP A 315 2.52 -15.36 -0.50
N GLN A 316 3.33 -16.17 0.19
CA GLN A 316 3.21 -17.62 0.21
C GLN A 316 2.25 -18.03 1.33
N VAL A 317 1.34 -18.99 1.10
CA VAL A 317 0.48 -19.56 2.15
C VAL A 317 0.57 -21.08 2.15
N GLY A 318 0.96 -21.71 3.26
CA GLY A 318 0.93 -23.17 3.36
C GLY A 318 -0.48 -23.78 3.24
N ILE A 319 -0.57 -25.10 3.04
CA ILE A 319 -1.82 -25.87 3.19
C ILE A 319 -1.68 -26.81 4.41
N SER A 320 -2.78 -27.10 5.11
CA SER A 320 -2.75 -27.93 6.31
C SER A 320 -2.42 -29.39 6.02
N GLY A 321 -1.58 -30.01 6.87
CA GLY A 321 -1.28 -31.45 6.81
C GLY A 321 -0.19 -31.89 5.83
N ASN A 322 0.26 -31.03 4.92
CA ASN A 322 1.47 -31.15 4.09
C ASN A 322 1.94 -29.72 3.73
N TYR A 323 3.21 -29.38 3.99
CA TYR A 323 3.74 -28.04 3.72
C TYR A 323 3.93 -27.84 2.21
N ASN A 324 2.82 -27.54 1.52
CA ASN A 324 2.77 -27.21 0.10
C ASN A 324 2.24 -25.78 -0.02
N PRO A 325 3.11 -24.76 -0.11
CA PRO A 325 2.66 -23.37 -0.16
C PRO A 325 2.01 -22.99 -1.50
N ASP A 326 0.92 -22.23 -1.45
CA ASP A 326 0.25 -21.57 -2.58
C ASP A 326 0.66 -20.08 -2.67
N ILE A 327 0.34 -19.42 -3.79
CA ILE A 327 0.49 -17.96 -3.94
C ILE A 327 -0.87 -17.28 -3.85
N VAL A 328 -0.95 -16.30 -2.95
CA VAL A 328 -2.14 -15.47 -2.76
C VAL A 328 -1.76 -14.01 -2.70
N GLY A 329 -2.74 -13.13 -2.88
CA GLY A 329 -2.54 -11.70 -2.78
C GLY A 329 -3.80 -10.94 -2.41
N ALA A 330 -3.65 -9.66 -2.12
CA ALA A 330 -4.76 -8.71 -2.02
C ALA A 330 -4.31 -7.37 -2.59
N ARG A 331 -5.21 -6.70 -3.30
CA ARG A 331 -5.01 -5.28 -3.56
C ARG A 331 -5.40 -4.49 -2.33
N VAL A 332 -4.63 -3.47 -2.06
CA VAL A 332 -4.93 -2.46 -1.05
C VAL A 332 -5.02 -1.13 -1.76
N SER A 333 -6.15 -0.45 -1.64
CA SER A 333 -6.32 0.84 -2.32
C SER A 333 -5.35 1.89 -1.76
N GLY A 334 -5.16 2.98 -2.49
CA GLY A 334 -4.45 4.15 -1.95
C GLY A 334 -5.07 4.71 -0.66
N ALA A 335 -6.37 4.43 -0.44
CA ALA A 335 -7.07 4.71 0.79
C ALA A 335 -7.11 3.51 1.74
N GLY A 336 -6.25 2.49 1.59
CA GLY A 336 -6.17 1.32 2.49
C GLY A 336 -7.49 0.62 2.67
N VAL A 337 -8.10 0.29 1.55
CA VAL A 337 -9.24 -0.62 1.47
C VAL A 337 -8.67 -1.85 0.78
N VAL A 338 -8.63 -3.02 1.43
CA VAL A 338 -8.39 -4.33 0.81
C VAL A 338 -9.53 -4.56 -0.15
N LEU A 339 -9.23 -4.38 -1.42
CA LEU A 339 -10.23 -4.47 -2.47
C LEU A 339 -10.65 -5.93 -2.71
N ASP A 340 -9.91 -6.89 -2.15
CA ASP A 340 -10.06 -8.33 -2.36
C ASP A 340 -10.19 -9.07 -1.03
N PRO A 341 -11.32 -8.93 -0.34
CA PRO A 341 -11.42 -9.31 1.05
C PRO A 341 -11.60 -10.85 1.22
N ASN A 342 -11.90 -11.59 0.14
CA ASN A 342 -11.80 -13.06 0.10
C ASN A 342 -10.43 -13.56 -0.39
N GLY A 343 -9.53 -12.63 -0.68
CA GLY A 343 -8.24 -12.89 -1.28
C GLY A 343 -8.30 -13.06 -2.77
N ILE A 344 -7.21 -12.67 -3.40
CA ILE A 344 -6.89 -13.06 -4.75
C ILE A 344 -6.14 -14.38 -4.62
N TYR A 345 -6.83 -15.48 -4.88
CA TYR A 345 -6.16 -16.75 -5.12
C TYR A 345 -5.45 -16.70 -6.46
N ILE A 346 -4.15 -16.42 -6.41
CA ILE A 346 -3.31 -16.29 -7.61
C ILE A 346 -2.99 -17.71 -8.12
N ASN A 347 -2.64 -18.62 -7.21
CA ASN A 347 -2.37 -20.02 -7.54
C ASN A 347 -2.81 -20.97 -6.42
N ALA A 348 -3.24 -22.18 -6.80
CA ALA A 348 -3.56 -23.30 -5.91
C ALA A 348 -3.23 -24.64 -6.58
N ALA A 349 -2.12 -24.68 -7.32
CA ALA A 349 -1.68 -25.89 -8.00
C ALA A 349 -1.19 -26.93 -6.97
N GLY A 350 -1.02 -28.19 -7.38
CA GLY A 350 -0.45 -29.18 -6.47
C GLY A 350 0.98 -28.81 -6.03
N ASN A 351 1.45 -29.33 -4.89
CA ASN A 351 2.81 -29.10 -4.35
C ASN A 351 3.15 -27.61 -4.13
N ASP A 352 4.44 -27.30 -3.98
CA ASP A 352 4.93 -25.99 -3.52
C ASP A 352 4.90 -24.92 -4.62
N GLN A 353 4.58 -23.69 -4.23
CA GLN A 353 4.78 -22.47 -4.99
C GLN A 353 5.58 -21.47 -4.16
N LEU A 354 6.73 -21.05 -4.68
CA LEU A 354 7.77 -20.39 -3.91
C LEU A 354 8.28 -19.09 -4.53
N VAL A 355 8.85 -18.23 -3.67
CA VAL A 355 9.61 -17.01 -4.04
C VAL A 355 8.81 -16.08 -4.97
N PRO A 356 7.66 -15.54 -4.52
CA PRO A 356 6.87 -14.65 -5.36
C PRO A 356 7.60 -13.33 -5.63
N ALA A 357 7.55 -12.89 -6.88
CA ALA A 357 7.97 -11.55 -7.27
C ALA A 357 6.84 -10.84 -8.02
N VAL A 358 6.75 -9.51 -7.87
CA VAL A 358 5.68 -8.71 -8.46
C VAL A 358 6.22 -7.42 -9.07
N ALA A 359 5.71 -7.08 -10.25
CA ALA A 359 5.96 -5.79 -10.90
C ALA A 359 4.66 -5.21 -11.46
N SER A 360 4.54 -3.87 -11.47
CA SER A 360 3.46 -3.17 -12.14
C SER A 360 3.93 -2.51 -13.43
N ASN A 361 3.06 -2.47 -14.43
CA ASN A 361 3.23 -1.65 -15.63
C ASN A 361 2.59 -0.25 -15.50
N GLY A 362 2.23 0.16 -14.29
CA GLY A 362 1.50 1.41 -14.02
C GLY A 362 -0.01 1.30 -14.20
N LYS A 363 -0.54 0.10 -14.50
CA LYS A 363 -1.97 -0.19 -14.53
C LYS A 363 -2.29 -1.48 -13.79
N ASP A 364 -1.82 -2.59 -14.36
CA ASP A 364 -2.04 -3.96 -13.89
C ASP A 364 -0.72 -4.51 -13.29
N TYR A 365 -0.78 -5.72 -12.74
CA TYR A 365 0.35 -6.38 -12.09
C TYR A 365 0.65 -7.72 -12.76
N LEU A 366 1.93 -8.08 -12.82
CA LEU A 366 2.37 -9.44 -13.10
C LEU A 366 3.01 -10.02 -11.84
N VAL A 367 2.47 -11.15 -11.40
CA VAL A 367 3.01 -11.95 -10.29
C VAL A 367 3.65 -13.19 -10.88
N VAL A 368 4.87 -13.51 -10.46
CA VAL A 368 5.64 -14.67 -10.92
C VAL A 368 6.16 -15.47 -9.73
N TRP A 369 6.29 -16.79 -9.87
CA TRP A 369 6.74 -17.68 -8.81
C TRP A 369 7.42 -18.94 -9.37
N GLU A 370 8.17 -19.62 -8.51
CA GLU A 370 8.68 -20.99 -8.71
C GLU A 370 7.56 -21.98 -8.40
N ASP A 371 7.28 -22.93 -9.30
CA ASP A 371 6.12 -23.81 -9.23
C ASP A 371 6.52 -25.29 -9.23
N HIS A 372 6.07 -26.07 -8.26
CA HIS A 372 6.43 -27.48 -8.07
C HIS A 372 5.29 -28.44 -8.43
N ARG A 373 4.24 -27.98 -9.13
CA ARG A 373 3.06 -28.81 -9.44
C ARG A 373 3.37 -30.13 -10.11
N ASP A 374 4.40 -30.13 -10.95
CA ASP A 374 4.86 -31.30 -11.68
C ASP A 374 6.22 -31.81 -11.19
N PHE A 375 6.61 -31.52 -9.93
CA PHE A 375 7.96 -31.77 -9.39
C PHE A 375 8.48 -33.19 -9.58
N SER A 376 7.59 -34.19 -9.45
CA SER A 376 7.96 -35.60 -9.63
C SER A 376 8.26 -35.98 -11.09
N THR A 377 7.81 -35.19 -12.06
CA THR A 377 7.93 -35.47 -13.50
C THR A 377 8.80 -34.46 -14.25
N GLN A 378 8.76 -33.17 -13.87
CA GLN A 378 9.41 -32.07 -14.57
C GLN A 378 10.33 -31.23 -13.67
N ARG A 379 10.22 -31.39 -12.34
CA ARG A 379 10.87 -30.55 -11.30
C ARG A 379 10.16 -29.19 -11.13
N SER A 380 10.90 -28.15 -10.73
CA SER A 380 10.37 -26.80 -10.54
C SER A 380 10.27 -26.07 -11.87
N ASP A 381 9.18 -25.34 -12.10
CA ASP A 381 8.88 -24.58 -13.31
C ASP A 381 8.63 -23.10 -12.97
N ILE A 382 8.55 -22.20 -13.98
CA ILE A 382 8.18 -20.79 -13.74
C ILE A 382 6.76 -20.55 -14.20
N TYR A 383 5.94 -20.06 -13.29
CA TYR A 383 4.57 -19.66 -13.57
C TYR A 383 4.34 -18.21 -13.22
N GLY A 384 3.29 -17.66 -13.83
CA GLY A 384 2.81 -16.33 -13.50
C GLY A 384 1.32 -16.20 -13.66
N ALA A 385 0.78 -15.09 -13.16
CA ALA A 385 -0.58 -14.68 -13.40
C ALA A 385 -0.65 -13.15 -13.41
N ARG A 386 -1.49 -12.62 -14.30
CA ARG A 386 -1.79 -11.19 -14.28
C ARG A 386 -2.92 -10.93 -13.30
N VAL A 387 -2.70 -9.94 -12.46
CA VAL A 387 -3.70 -9.41 -11.56
C VAL A 387 -4.07 -8.02 -12.05
N THR A 388 -5.32 -7.86 -12.48
CA THR A 388 -5.80 -6.56 -12.93
C THR A 388 -5.85 -5.55 -11.79
N SER A 389 -5.89 -4.26 -12.14
CA SER A 389 -6.23 -3.20 -11.17
C SER A 389 -7.57 -3.43 -10.47
N ASP A 390 -8.45 -4.27 -11.03
CA ASP A 390 -9.75 -4.68 -10.52
C ASP A 390 -9.73 -6.01 -9.73
N GLY A 391 -8.55 -6.62 -9.52
CA GLY A 391 -8.34 -7.79 -8.66
C GLY A 391 -8.68 -9.12 -9.31
N VAL A 392 -9.05 -9.08 -10.58
CA VAL A 392 -9.28 -10.27 -11.38
C VAL A 392 -7.92 -10.90 -11.72
N VAL A 393 -7.73 -12.16 -11.32
CA VAL A 393 -6.69 -13.04 -11.86
C VAL A 393 -7.12 -13.47 -13.25
N LEU A 394 -6.39 -13.02 -14.26
CA LEU A 394 -6.75 -13.32 -15.64
C LEU A 394 -6.46 -14.78 -16.01
N GLU A 395 -5.48 -15.40 -15.35
CA GLU A 395 -5.09 -16.79 -15.55
C GLU A 395 -5.21 -17.59 -14.24
N THR A 396 -6.42 -18.02 -13.92
CA THR A 396 -6.69 -18.85 -12.73
C THR A 396 -5.89 -20.16 -12.78
N GLY A 397 -5.06 -20.42 -11.75
CA GLY A 397 -4.13 -21.56 -11.74
C GLY A 397 -2.77 -21.26 -12.36
N GLY A 398 -2.52 -20.00 -12.73
CA GLY A 398 -1.30 -19.54 -13.39
C GLY A 398 -1.18 -20.04 -14.82
N PHE A 399 -0.51 -19.24 -15.65
CA PHE A 399 -0.01 -19.71 -16.93
C PHE A 399 1.47 -20.04 -16.78
N ALA A 400 1.89 -21.12 -17.44
CA ALA A 400 3.30 -21.46 -17.50
C ALA A 400 4.03 -20.34 -18.24
N ILE A 401 5.08 -19.81 -17.63
CA ILE A 401 6.05 -18.96 -18.32
C ILE A 401 7.14 -19.85 -18.91
N SER A 402 7.54 -20.88 -18.16
CA SER A 402 8.38 -22.01 -18.60
C SER A 402 7.91 -23.29 -17.92
N PHE A 403 7.98 -24.41 -18.64
CA PHE A 403 7.64 -25.76 -18.14
C PHE A 403 8.65 -26.79 -18.67
N GLN A 404 9.93 -26.46 -18.58
CA GLN A 404 10.97 -27.19 -19.30
C GLN A 404 11.53 -28.29 -18.40
N VAL A 405 12.22 -29.26 -18.99
CA VAL A 405 12.76 -30.37 -18.19
C VAL A 405 13.75 -29.82 -17.14
N ALA A 406 13.74 -30.40 -15.93
CA ALA A 406 14.61 -30.02 -14.81
C ALA A 406 14.25 -28.66 -14.17
N ASP A 407 15.02 -28.22 -13.16
CA ASP A 407 14.63 -27.06 -12.33
C ASP A 407 14.68 -25.73 -13.09
N GLN A 408 13.62 -24.92 -12.98
CA GLN A 408 13.62 -23.49 -13.21
C GLN A 408 13.30 -22.73 -11.91
N LYS A 409 14.16 -21.80 -11.50
CA LYS A 409 14.16 -21.20 -10.14
C LYS A 409 14.53 -19.72 -10.10
N ASN A 410 14.31 -19.09 -8.95
CA ASN A 410 14.73 -17.72 -8.63
C ASN A 410 14.25 -16.68 -9.66
N PRO A 411 12.94 -16.53 -9.89
CA PRO A 411 12.42 -15.62 -10.89
C PRO A 411 12.64 -14.15 -10.49
N ALA A 412 13.01 -13.31 -11.45
CA ALA A 412 12.99 -11.86 -11.33
C ALA A 412 12.14 -11.24 -12.44
N VAL A 413 11.45 -10.13 -12.15
CA VAL A 413 10.53 -9.47 -13.07
C VAL A 413 10.73 -7.95 -13.09
N ALA A 414 10.72 -7.36 -14.28
CA ALA A 414 10.67 -5.91 -14.47
C ALA A 414 9.66 -5.54 -15.54
N SER A 415 9.04 -4.35 -15.41
CA SER A 415 8.20 -3.77 -16.45
C SER A 415 8.90 -2.61 -17.13
N ASN A 416 8.66 -2.46 -18.44
CA ASN A 416 9.03 -1.26 -19.19
C ASN A 416 7.91 -0.19 -19.18
N GLY A 417 6.91 -0.33 -18.30
CA GLY A 417 5.72 0.52 -18.26
C GLY A 417 4.61 0.06 -19.22
N LYS A 418 4.77 -1.08 -19.90
CA LYS A 418 3.73 -1.70 -20.72
C LYS A 418 3.72 -3.21 -20.56
N ASP A 419 4.80 -3.86 -20.98
CA ASP A 419 5.02 -5.30 -20.98
C ASP A 419 6.02 -5.67 -19.88
N TYR A 420 6.28 -6.96 -19.71
CA TYR A 420 7.14 -7.49 -18.65
C TYR A 420 8.21 -8.41 -19.25
N LEU A 421 9.40 -8.38 -18.65
CA LEU A 421 10.40 -9.42 -18.83
C LEU A 421 10.55 -10.21 -17.53
N VAL A 422 10.44 -11.52 -17.65
CA VAL A 422 10.66 -12.48 -16.57
C VAL A 422 11.92 -13.26 -16.89
N VAL A 423 12.83 -13.38 -15.92
CA VAL A 423 14.10 -14.11 -16.05
C VAL A 423 14.28 -15.08 -14.89
N TRP A 424 14.95 -16.20 -15.13
CA TRP A 424 15.14 -17.27 -14.14
C TRP A 424 16.43 -18.08 -14.40
N GLU A 425 16.83 -18.83 -13.37
CA GLU A 425 17.86 -19.87 -13.45
C GLU A 425 17.26 -21.17 -13.99
N ASP A 426 17.91 -21.82 -14.95
CA ASP A 426 17.35 -22.96 -15.68
C ASP A 426 18.31 -24.15 -15.77
N SER A 427 17.88 -25.34 -15.34
CA SER A 427 18.73 -26.54 -15.25
C SER A 427 18.47 -27.55 -16.36
N ARG A 428 17.69 -27.20 -17.40
CA ARG A 428 17.32 -28.13 -18.49
C ARG A 428 18.50 -28.71 -19.23
N ASN A 429 19.59 -27.96 -19.29
CA ASN A 429 20.83 -28.31 -19.97
C ASN A 429 21.94 -28.67 -18.97
N SER A 430 21.61 -29.02 -17.72
CA SER A 430 22.58 -29.28 -16.64
C SER A 430 23.69 -30.27 -16.99
N SER A 431 23.41 -31.22 -17.90
CA SER A 431 24.39 -32.19 -18.39
C SER A 431 25.37 -31.66 -19.44
N THR A 432 25.04 -30.57 -20.13
CA THR A 432 25.84 -29.97 -21.22
C THR A 432 26.39 -28.60 -20.87
N THR A 433 25.61 -27.76 -20.20
CA THR A 433 25.95 -26.38 -19.88
C THR A 433 25.82 -26.02 -18.42
N SER A 434 25.35 -26.93 -17.55
CA SER A 434 25.02 -26.63 -16.13
C SER A 434 23.74 -25.79 -16.00
N VAL A 435 23.64 -24.90 -15.01
CA VAL A 435 22.52 -23.95 -14.88
C VAL A 435 22.73 -22.82 -15.89
N ASP A 436 21.69 -22.47 -16.64
CA ASP A 436 21.65 -21.42 -17.66
C ASP A 436 20.73 -20.26 -17.22
N ILE A 437 20.76 -19.13 -17.94
CA ILE A 437 19.74 -18.08 -17.78
C ILE A 437 18.78 -18.11 -18.96
N TYR A 438 17.50 -18.22 -18.62
CA TYR A 438 16.40 -18.09 -19.57
C TYR A 438 15.47 -16.96 -19.15
N GLY A 439 14.67 -16.51 -20.10
CA GLY A 439 13.63 -15.53 -19.85
C GLY A 439 12.42 -15.73 -20.74
N ALA A 440 11.39 -14.92 -20.52
CA ALA A 440 10.27 -14.79 -21.44
C ALA A 440 9.69 -13.39 -21.34
N LEU A 441 9.30 -12.84 -22.49
CA LEU A 441 8.45 -11.67 -22.48
C LEU A 441 7.02 -12.09 -22.20
N VAL A 442 6.43 -11.38 -21.27
CA VAL A 442 5.01 -11.48 -20.96
C VAL A 442 4.38 -10.16 -21.34
N THR A 443 3.55 -10.20 -22.38
CA THR A 443 2.83 -8.99 -22.79
C THR A 443 1.85 -8.56 -21.71
N SER A 444 1.41 -7.30 -21.73
CA SER A 444 0.27 -6.84 -20.91
C SER A 444 -0.99 -7.68 -21.13
N GLY A 445 -1.07 -8.39 -22.26
CA GLY A 445 -2.11 -9.33 -22.67
C GLY A 445 -1.93 -10.77 -22.17
N GLY A 446 -0.87 -11.09 -21.41
CA GLY A 446 -0.62 -12.42 -20.85
C GLY A 446 -0.08 -13.43 -21.86
N VAL A 447 0.24 -12.96 -23.07
CA VAL A 447 0.89 -13.79 -24.07
C VAL A 447 2.38 -13.90 -23.71
N VAL A 448 2.82 -15.13 -23.49
CA VAL A 448 4.23 -15.51 -23.36
C VAL A 448 4.83 -15.60 -24.76
N SER A 449 5.95 -14.93 -24.99
CA SER A 449 6.60 -14.90 -26.31
C SER A 449 7.06 -16.28 -26.78
N ASP A 450 7.56 -17.10 -25.87
CA ASP A 450 8.01 -18.48 -26.12
C ASP A 450 8.06 -19.26 -24.80
N PHE A 451 7.33 -20.37 -24.69
CA PHE A 451 7.36 -21.25 -23.51
C PHE A 451 8.60 -22.15 -23.47
N GLY A 452 9.33 -22.24 -24.58
CA GLY A 452 10.71 -22.68 -24.60
C GLY A 452 11.63 -21.75 -23.81
N GLY A 453 11.19 -20.52 -23.52
CA GLY A 453 12.03 -19.46 -22.98
C GLY A 453 13.02 -18.96 -24.02
N LEU A 454 13.26 -17.65 -24.02
CA LEU A 454 14.41 -17.08 -24.71
C LEU A 454 15.68 -17.48 -23.94
N ALA A 455 16.59 -18.19 -24.59
CA ALA A 455 17.92 -18.43 -24.08
C ALA A 455 18.64 -17.09 -23.96
N VAL A 456 18.72 -16.54 -22.74
CA VAL A 456 19.50 -15.32 -22.45
C VAL A 456 20.98 -15.68 -22.50
N SER A 457 21.34 -16.80 -21.85
CA SER A 457 22.66 -17.41 -21.93
C SER A 457 22.57 -18.91 -21.71
N THR A 458 23.21 -19.68 -22.60
CA THR A 458 23.40 -21.13 -22.48
C THR A 458 24.87 -21.49 -22.67
N TRP A 459 25.76 -20.66 -22.14
CA TRP A 459 27.18 -20.91 -22.28
C TRP A 459 27.55 -22.15 -21.45
N PRO A 460 28.50 -23.02 -21.87
CA PRO A 460 28.83 -24.27 -21.16
C PRO A 460 29.48 -24.15 -19.76
N THR A 461 28.84 -23.41 -18.85
CA THR A 461 29.21 -23.12 -17.46
C THR A 461 27.98 -22.72 -16.63
N ALA A 462 28.07 -22.72 -15.30
CA ALA A 462 26.90 -22.35 -14.49
C ALA A 462 26.67 -20.84 -14.48
N GLN A 463 25.52 -20.39 -14.97
CA GLN A 463 25.01 -19.04 -14.83
C GLN A 463 23.99 -18.93 -13.68
N GLN A 464 24.10 -17.92 -12.82
CA GLN A 464 23.33 -17.79 -11.58
C GLN A 464 23.01 -16.35 -11.20
N SER A 465 22.01 -16.18 -10.32
CA SER A 465 21.55 -14.93 -9.71
C SER A 465 21.16 -13.85 -10.73
N PRO A 466 20.14 -14.10 -11.57
CA PRO A 466 19.73 -13.13 -12.58
C PRO A 466 19.11 -11.88 -11.93
N SER A 467 19.39 -10.71 -12.51
CA SER A 467 18.75 -9.45 -12.19
C SER A 467 18.34 -8.72 -13.47
N VAL A 468 17.25 -7.97 -13.42
CA VAL A 468 16.65 -7.32 -14.60
C VAL A 468 16.18 -5.90 -14.28
N ALA A 469 16.47 -4.96 -15.19
CA ALA A 469 15.93 -3.61 -15.17
C ALA A 469 15.54 -3.16 -16.58
N SER A 470 14.56 -2.26 -16.68
CA SER A 470 14.16 -1.63 -17.93
C SER A 470 14.59 -0.18 -18.00
N ASP A 471 14.93 0.27 -19.20
CA ASP A 471 15.12 1.68 -19.55
C ASP A 471 13.80 2.37 -19.99
N GLY A 472 12.67 1.65 -19.92
CA GLY A 472 11.37 2.09 -20.43
C GLY A 472 11.10 1.71 -21.90
N ALA A 473 12.08 1.15 -22.61
CA ALA A 473 11.94 0.63 -23.97
C ALA A 473 12.23 -0.88 -24.01
N ASP A 474 13.45 -1.26 -23.67
CA ASP A 474 14.01 -2.61 -23.66
C ASP A 474 14.47 -2.99 -22.23
N TYR A 475 15.20 -4.09 -22.11
CA TYR A 475 15.64 -4.64 -20.83
C TYR A 475 17.12 -5.00 -20.86
N LEU A 476 17.78 -4.81 -19.71
CA LEU A 476 19.09 -5.38 -19.44
C LEU A 476 18.95 -6.52 -18.42
N VAL A 477 19.42 -7.70 -18.77
CA VAL A 477 19.54 -8.86 -17.90
C VAL A 477 21.00 -9.07 -17.55
N VAL A 478 21.31 -9.27 -16.27
CA VAL A 478 22.67 -9.52 -15.78
C VAL A 478 22.71 -10.75 -14.88
N TRP A 479 23.83 -11.46 -14.89
CA TRP A 479 24.04 -12.70 -14.11
C TRP A 479 25.53 -12.93 -13.84
N SER A 480 25.81 -13.85 -12.92
CA SER A 480 27.15 -14.39 -12.66
C SER A 480 27.36 -15.70 -13.44
N ASP A 481 28.53 -15.89 -14.06
CA ASP A 481 28.86 -17.05 -14.91
C ASP A 481 30.16 -17.73 -14.47
N ASN A 482 30.07 -18.97 -13.97
CA ASN A 482 31.12 -19.67 -13.23
C ASN A 482 32.07 -20.50 -14.11
N GLY A 483 33.32 -20.04 -14.26
CA GLY A 483 34.41 -20.85 -14.82
C GLY A 483 34.47 -20.88 -16.35
N ARG A 484 33.95 -19.84 -17.00
CA ARG A 484 33.89 -19.73 -18.46
C ARG A 484 35.27 -19.48 -19.05
N PHE A 485 35.80 -20.40 -19.88
CA PHE A 485 37.10 -20.18 -20.55
C PHE A 485 37.13 -18.86 -21.35
N PRO A 486 38.20 -18.03 -21.26
CA PRO A 486 39.49 -18.29 -20.62
C PRO A 486 39.56 -18.04 -19.10
N PHE A 487 38.44 -17.69 -18.46
CA PHE A 487 38.33 -17.43 -17.03
C PHE A 487 38.25 -18.72 -16.23
N SER A 488 38.97 -18.79 -15.11
CA SER A 488 38.92 -19.90 -14.16
C SER A 488 37.98 -19.63 -12.98
N THR A 489 37.26 -18.52 -12.99
CA THR A 489 36.43 -18.01 -11.89
C THR A 489 35.10 -17.46 -12.41
N SER A 490 34.18 -17.09 -11.50
CA SER A 490 32.90 -16.48 -11.87
C SER A 490 33.08 -15.04 -12.36
N GLN A 491 32.37 -14.66 -13.42
CA GLN A 491 32.39 -13.32 -14.02
C GLN A 491 30.97 -12.79 -14.24
N ILE A 492 30.78 -11.47 -14.27
CA ILE A 492 29.48 -10.86 -14.58
C ILE A 492 29.30 -10.68 -16.09
N PHE A 493 28.18 -11.20 -16.56
CA PHE A 493 27.73 -11.04 -17.94
C PHE A 493 26.39 -10.34 -17.97
N GLY A 494 26.11 -9.78 -19.15
CA GLY A 494 24.82 -9.18 -19.45
C GLY A 494 24.38 -9.53 -20.86
N ALA A 495 23.08 -9.39 -21.09
CA ALA A 495 22.49 -9.41 -22.41
C ALA A 495 21.30 -8.46 -22.44
N ARG A 496 21.14 -7.78 -23.57
CA ARG A 496 19.96 -6.98 -23.83
C ARG A 496 18.87 -7.85 -24.42
N VAL A 497 17.67 -7.64 -23.89
CA VAL A 497 16.46 -8.26 -24.40
C VAL A 497 15.56 -7.15 -24.91
N THR A 498 15.31 -7.14 -26.21
CA THR A 498 14.36 -6.20 -26.79
C THR A 498 12.94 -6.48 -26.29
N ARG A 499 12.06 -5.47 -26.33
CA ARG A 499 10.61 -5.67 -26.18
C ARG A 499 9.96 -6.62 -27.20
N ALA A 500 10.70 -7.04 -28.25
CA ALA A 500 10.25 -8.02 -29.23
C ALA A 500 10.78 -9.44 -28.94
N GLY A 501 11.60 -9.61 -27.90
CA GLY A 501 12.09 -10.91 -27.44
C GLY A 501 13.39 -11.35 -28.12
N ALA A 502 13.98 -10.50 -28.97
CA ALA A 502 15.32 -10.72 -29.48
C ALA A 502 16.35 -10.47 -28.37
N VAL A 503 17.17 -11.48 -28.10
CA VAL A 503 18.39 -11.38 -27.30
C VAL A 503 19.50 -10.92 -28.24
N PHE A 504 20.06 -9.74 -28.00
CA PHE A 504 21.14 -9.22 -28.86
C PHE A 504 22.43 -10.02 -28.67
N GLU A 505 22.78 -10.33 -27.42
CA GLU A 505 24.02 -11.01 -27.08
C GLU A 505 23.74 -12.41 -26.50
N THR A 506 23.41 -13.38 -27.36
CA THR A 506 22.99 -14.75 -26.97
C THR A 506 24.05 -15.56 -26.23
N THR A 507 25.30 -15.10 -26.22
CA THR A 507 26.38 -15.68 -25.41
C THR A 507 26.71 -14.85 -24.18
N GLY A 508 25.93 -13.80 -23.90
CA GLY A 508 26.31 -12.70 -23.02
C GLY A 508 27.47 -11.86 -23.57
N PHE A 509 27.46 -10.58 -23.24
CA PHE A 509 28.67 -9.75 -23.26
C PHE A 509 29.25 -9.68 -21.85
N LEU A 510 30.58 -9.69 -21.76
CA LEU A 510 31.28 -9.56 -20.49
C LEU A 510 31.08 -8.15 -19.96
N VAL A 511 30.46 -8.03 -18.79
CA VAL A 511 30.28 -6.75 -18.09
C VAL A 511 31.51 -6.45 -17.24
N SER A 512 32.09 -7.47 -16.59
CA SER A 512 33.31 -7.37 -15.81
C SER A 512 34.57 -7.48 -16.68
N LEU A 513 34.85 -6.45 -17.48
CA LEU A 513 36.03 -6.40 -18.35
C LEU A 513 37.36 -6.38 -17.54
N GLU A 514 37.95 -7.53 -17.22
CA GLU A 514 39.05 -7.70 -16.23
C GLU A 514 40.29 -6.77 -16.27
N PRO A 515 40.87 -6.52 -15.08
CA PRO A 515 42.32 -6.44 -14.85
C PRO A 515 42.95 -7.61 -14.07
N ASP A 516 42.23 -8.53 -13.39
CA ASP A 516 42.87 -9.61 -12.59
C ASP A 516 42.09 -10.96 -12.56
N ARG A 517 42.73 -12.01 -13.11
CA ARG A 517 42.20 -13.36 -13.45
C ARG A 517 41.77 -14.29 -12.30
N TYR A 518 41.55 -13.77 -11.10
CA TYR A 518 41.63 -14.58 -9.87
C TYR A 518 40.57 -14.29 -8.77
N GLY A 519 39.31 -13.95 -9.11
CA GLY A 519 38.21 -13.83 -8.11
C GLY A 519 36.82 -14.28 -8.59
N ILE A 520 35.95 -14.73 -7.68
CA ILE A 520 34.59 -15.24 -7.99
C ILE A 520 33.59 -14.09 -7.97
N GLU A 521 33.06 -13.65 -9.09
CA GLU A 521 32.04 -12.58 -9.10
C GLU A 521 30.62 -13.10 -8.83
N SER A 522 29.83 -12.42 -7.98
CA SER A 522 28.47 -12.88 -7.62
C SER A 522 27.49 -11.76 -7.26
N THR A 523 26.19 -12.14 -7.23
CA THR A 523 25.03 -11.31 -6.85
C THR A 523 24.95 -9.96 -7.57
N PRO A 524 24.85 -9.93 -8.90
CA PRO A 524 24.77 -8.68 -9.63
C PRO A 524 23.44 -7.97 -9.37
N VAL A 525 23.49 -6.65 -9.22
CA VAL A 525 22.31 -5.78 -9.13
C VAL A 525 22.40 -4.73 -10.24
N VAL A 526 21.26 -4.45 -10.88
CA VAL A 526 21.17 -3.48 -11.98
C VAL A 526 20.14 -2.40 -11.69
N ALA A 527 20.49 -1.14 -11.99
CA ALA A 527 19.56 -0.01 -11.93
C ALA A 527 19.75 0.92 -13.13
N PHE A 528 18.67 1.61 -13.54
CA PHE A 528 18.67 2.59 -14.63
C PHE A 528 18.49 4.00 -14.08
N ASN A 529 19.34 4.95 -14.49
CA ASN A 529 19.28 6.36 -14.04
C ASN A 529 18.57 7.29 -15.03
N GLY A 530 17.94 6.75 -16.07
CA GLY A 530 17.37 7.55 -17.17
C GLY A 530 18.25 7.64 -18.42
N ASN A 531 19.53 7.29 -18.34
CA ASN A 531 20.47 7.33 -19.47
C ASN A 531 21.21 6.00 -19.68
N ASN A 532 21.84 5.46 -18.63
CA ASN A 532 22.61 4.22 -18.67
C ASN A 532 22.12 3.28 -17.56
N TYR A 533 22.51 2.01 -17.68
CA TYR A 533 22.47 1.06 -16.59
C TYR A 533 23.76 1.13 -15.79
N LEU A 534 23.67 0.96 -14.47
CA LEU A 534 24.80 0.59 -13.63
C LEU A 534 24.59 -0.84 -13.14
N VAL A 535 25.59 -1.69 -13.39
CA VAL A 535 25.66 -3.06 -12.88
C VAL A 535 26.72 -3.10 -11.79
N VAL A 536 26.38 -3.61 -10.61
CA VAL A 536 27.30 -3.75 -9.47
C VAL A 536 27.35 -5.19 -8.99
N TRP A 537 28.51 -5.64 -8.52
CA TRP A 537 28.71 -7.03 -8.06
C TRP A 537 29.79 -7.14 -6.99
N HIS A 538 29.79 -8.31 -6.32
CA HIS A 538 30.83 -8.70 -5.38
C HIS A 538 31.97 -9.45 -6.06
N HIS A 539 33.21 -9.27 -5.59
CA HIS A 539 34.40 -9.99 -6.04
C HIS A 539 35.28 -10.45 -4.85
N PRO A 540 35.06 -11.65 -4.27
CA PRO A 540 35.98 -12.33 -3.35
C PRO A 540 37.34 -12.69 -3.97
N ALA A 541 38.45 -12.36 -3.29
CA ALA A 541 39.78 -12.84 -3.66
C ALA A 541 40.09 -14.23 -3.06
N PHE A 542 40.70 -15.12 -3.85
CA PHE A 542 40.94 -16.54 -3.54
C PHE A 542 41.92 -16.84 -2.37
N SER A 543 42.57 -15.83 -1.77
CA SER A 543 43.42 -16.04 -0.60
C SER A 543 43.12 -14.98 0.46
N SER A 544 42.23 -15.35 1.39
CA SER A 544 42.00 -14.65 2.67
C SER A 544 41.76 -13.13 2.61
N THR A 545 41.32 -12.60 1.46
CA THR A 545 41.09 -11.16 1.29
C THR A 545 39.71 -10.96 0.65
N TYR A 546 38.75 -10.81 1.55
CA TYR A 546 37.46 -10.11 1.50
C TYR A 546 36.91 -9.52 0.18
N PRO A 547 35.58 -9.62 -0.08
CA PRO A 547 34.94 -9.26 -1.35
C PRO A 547 34.92 -7.75 -1.68
N ASN A 548 35.73 -7.34 -2.65
CA ASN A 548 35.65 -6.00 -3.22
C ASN A 548 34.33 -5.78 -3.97
N ILE A 549 33.93 -4.51 -4.13
CA ILE A 549 32.77 -4.14 -4.92
C ILE A 549 33.25 -3.51 -6.22
N TYR A 550 32.72 -4.02 -7.32
CA TYR A 550 32.98 -3.51 -8.65
C TYR A 550 31.67 -3.16 -9.34
N GLY A 551 31.78 -2.35 -10.37
CA GLY A 551 30.67 -2.08 -11.26
C GLY A 551 31.11 -1.70 -12.66
N ALA A 552 30.17 -1.67 -13.57
CA ALA A 552 30.36 -1.12 -14.91
C ALA A 552 29.04 -0.52 -15.40
N ARG A 553 29.16 0.56 -16.16
CA ARG A 553 28.03 1.15 -16.85
C ARG A 553 27.83 0.47 -18.18
N VAL A 554 26.57 0.25 -18.48
CA VAL A 554 26.13 -0.36 -19.73
C VAL A 554 25.15 0.62 -20.38
N THR A 555 25.38 0.97 -21.63
CA THR A 555 24.42 1.81 -22.38
C THR A 555 23.14 1.04 -22.70
N THR A 556 22.11 1.74 -23.13
CA THR A 556 20.90 1.12 -23.72
C THR A 556 21.22 0.26 -24.95
N GLU A 557 22.36 0.53 -25.59
CA GLU A 557 22.92 -0.23 -26.72
C GLU A 557 23.86 -1.38 -26.29
N GLY A 558 23.98 -1.67 -24.99
CA GLY A 558 24.74 -2.82 -24.48
C GLY A 558 26.24 -2.64 -24.54
N THR A 559 26.69 -1.40 -24.79
CA THR A 559 28.11 -1.09 -24.75
C THR A 559 28.54 -0.92 -23.30
N VAL A 560 29.48 -1.74 -22.84
CA VAL A 560 30.16 -1.53 -21.56
C VAL A 560 31.06 -0.31 -21.72
N LEU A 561 30.75 0.76 -20.99
CA LEU A 561 31.49 2.03 -21.10
C LEU A 561 32.84 1.97 -20.37
N ASP A 562 32.97 1.07 -19.41
CA ASP A 562 34.10 0.99 -18.50
C ASP A 562 35.01 -0.18 -18.91
N ASN A 563 36.01 0.10 -19.76
CA ASN A 563 36.98 -0.88 -20.29
C ASN A 563 37.83 -1.59 -19.22
N SER A 564 37.82 -1.05 -18.00
CA SER A 564 38.21 -1.74 -16.79
C SER A 564 37.09 -1.47 -15.79
N PRO A 565 36.66 -2.46 -14.99
CA PRO A 565 35.50 -2.31 -14.13
C PRO A 565 35.83 -1.23 -13.13
N LEU A 566 34.83 -0.40 -12.84
CA LEU A 566 34.93 0.64 -11.83
C LEU A 566 35.23 -0.06 -10.51
N LEU A 567 36.43 0.16 -9.99
CA LEU A 567 36.76 -0.25 -8.63
C LEU A 567 35.99 0.66 -7.69
N ILE A 568 34.84 0.17 -7.21
CA ILE A 568 33.95 0.93 -6.34
C ILE A 568 34.45 0.87 -4.89
N SER A 569 34.91 -0.31 -4.44
CA SER A 569 35.46 -0.50 -3.09
C SER A 569 36.54 -1.58 -3.08
N ASN A 570 37.70 -1.28 -2.49
CA ASN A 570 38.86 -2.16 -2.39
C ASN A 570 39.39 -2.38 -0.96
N SER A 571 38.53 -2.15 0.04
CA SER A 571 38.88 -2.22 1.46
C SER A 571 39.43 -3.60 1.87
N ALA A 572 40.39 -3.62 2.81
CA ALA A 572 40.63 -4.84 3.59
C ALA A 572 39.36 -5.17 4.39
N ASN A 573 39.01 -6.45 4.58
CA ASN A 573 37.83 -6.95 5.31
C ASN A 573 36.47 -6.89 4.55
N ASN A 574 35.54 -7.81 4.87
CA ASN A 574 34.31 -8.17 4.13
C ASN A 574 33.38 -6.99 3.77
N GLN A 575 32.94 -6.93 2.52
CA GLN A 575 31.90 -6.02 2.04
C GLN A 575 30.68 -6.81 1.55
N GLY A 576 29.46 -6.41 1.90
CA GLY A 576 28.26 -7.15 1.50
C GLY A 576 26.95 -6.38 1.64
N VAL A 577 25.86 -7.00 1.20
CA VAL A 577 24.50 -6.44 1.19
C VAL A 577 24.43 -5.10 0.44
N PRO A 578 24.72 -5.07 -0.87
CA PRO A 578 24.73 -3.85 -1.65
C PRO A 578 23.30 -3.40 -1.90
N ALA A 579 23.01 -2.12 -1.63
CA ALA A 579 21.75 -1.50 -1.97
C ALA A 579 21.99 -0.33 -2.94
N LEU A 580 21.30 -0.36 -4.08
CA LEU A 580 21.53 0.53 -5.21
C LEU A 580 20.26 1.33 -5.53
N ALA A 581 20.40 2.65 -5.68
CA ALA A 581 19.33 3.51 -6.18
C ALA A 581 19.85 4.53 -7.20
N ALA A 582 19.03 4.83 -8.20
CA ALA A 582 19.24 6.00 -9.05
C ALA A 582 18.95 7.29 -8.28
N ILE A 583 19.81 8.29 -8.47
CA ILE A 583 19.71 9.61 -7.83
C ILE A 583 19.95 10.68 -8.90
N GLY A 584 18.86 11.21 -9.45
CA GLY A 584 18.91 12.00 -10.67
C GLY A 584 19.57 11.22 -11.81
N SER A 585 20.60 11.80 -12.43
CA SER A 585 21.42 11.17 -13.47
C SER A 585 22.61 10.34 -12.94
N ASN A 586 22.68 10.13 -11.64
CA ASN A 586 23.77 9.40 -10.96
C ASN A 586 23.21 8.17 -10.23
N TYR A 587 24.09 7.47 -9.53
CA TYR A 587 23.72 6.34 -8.66
C TYR A 587 24.33 6.53 -7.28
N LEU A 588 23.58 6.13 -6.26
CA LEU A 588 24.11 5.91 -4.93
C LEU A 588 24.13 4.41 -4.65
N LEU A 589 25.32 3.89 -4.37
CA LEU A 589 25.52 2.54 -3.87
C LEU A 589 25.93 2.62 -2.41
N VAL A 590 25.31 1.79 -1.57
CA VAL A 590 25.69 1.61 -0.16
C VAL A 590 25.88 0.13 0.17
N TRP A 591 26.75 -0.17 1.13
CA TRP A 591 27.07 -1.53 1.55
C TRP A 591 27.52 -1.56 3.01
N LYS A 592 27.41 -2.75 3.61
CA LYS A 592 28.06 -3.11 4.88
C LYS A 592 29.54 -3.37 4.62
N ASP A 593 30.43 -2.76 5.40
CA ASP A 593 31.89 -2.85 5.24
C ASP A 593 32.58 -3.26 6.56
N ALA A 594 33.52 -4.20 6.51
CA ALA A 594 34.19 -4.73 7.69
C ALA A 594 35.62 -4.20 7.91
N HIS A 595 36.10 -3.25 7.11
CA HIS A 595 37.48 -2.74 7.16
C HIS A 595 37.91 -2.24 8.53
N ASN A 596 36.98 -1.66 9.29
CA ASN A 596 37.21 -1.18 10.64
C ASN A 596 36.73 -2.14 11.73
N THR A 597 36.56 -3.44 11.45
CA THR A 597 36.06 -4.42 12.45
C THR A 597 36.85 -4.44 13.75
N ASN A 598 38.15 -4.14 13.71
CA ASN A 598 39.01 -4.06 14.90
C ASN A 598 38.98 -2.70 15.62
N THR A 599 38.35 -1.67 15.04
CA THR A 599 38.28 -0.31 15.61
C THR A 599 36.85 0.12 15.92
N THR A 600 35.91 -0.04 14.98
CA THR A 600 34.51 0.35 15.12
C THR A 600 33.56 -0.84 14.95
N GLY A 601 33.88 -1.85 14.14
CA GLY A 601 32.96 -2.95 13.85
C GLY A 601 32.67 -3.04 12.36
N PHE A 602 31.51 -3.57 11.98
CA PHE A 602 30.98 -3.35 10.64
C PHE A 602 30.48 -1.90 10.52
N ASP A 603 30.82 -1.21 9.44
CA ASP A 603 30.43 0.17 9.16
C ASP A 603 29.53 0.22 7.90
N ILE A 604 28.80 1.32 7.68
CA ILE A 604 28.14 1.56 6.37
C ILE A 604 28.99 2.50 5.53
N TYR A 605 29.30 2.06 4.33
CA TYR A 605 29.98 2.87 3.33
C TYR A 605 29.14 2.97 2.08
N GLY A 606 29.45 3.98 1.29
CA GLY A 606 28.81 4.21 0.02
C GLY A 606 29.72 4.92 -0.96
N THR A 607 29.23 5.12 -2.17
CA THR A 607 29.84 6.05 -3.10
C THR A 607 28.81 6.54 -4.10
N VAL A 608 29.05 7.72 -4.65
CA VAL A 608 28.32 8.21 -5.81
C VAL A 608 29.08 7.83 -7.07
N ILE A 609 28.38 7.08 -7.91
CA ILE A 609 28.81 6.77 -9.27
C ILE A 609 28.11 7.78 -10.17
N ASN A 610 28.88 8.67 -10.79
CA ASN A 610 28.32 9.62 -11.74
C ASN A 610 27.86 8.88 -13.01
N GLY A 611 26.91 9.47 -13.74
CA GLY A 611 26.48 8.93 -15.03
C GLY A 611 27.63 8.78 -16.06
N ASP A 612 28.73 9.52 -15.88
CA ASP A 612 29.96 9.43 -16.66
C ASP A 612 30.98 8.37 -16.16
N GLY A 613 30.62 7.60 -15.11
CA GLY A 613 31.40 6.49 -14.56
C GLY A 613 32.48 6.91 -13.59
N THR A 614 32.67 8.22 -13.39
CA THR A 614 33.58 8.68 -12.35
C THR A 614 33.00 8.31 -10.98
N VAL A 615 33.80 7.57 -10.21
CA VAL A 615 33.54 7.32 -8.80
C VAL A 615 34.08 8.51 -8.04
N THR A 616 33.18 9.39 -7.59
CA THR A 616 33.54 10.73 -7.07
C THR A 616 34.44 10.64 -5.83
N ASP A 617 34.31 9.57 -5.05
CA ASP A 617 35.12 9.29 -3.86
C ASP A 617 35.71 7.87 -3.91
N THR A 618 36.87 7.71 -4.56
CA THR A 618 37.62 6.42 -4.59
C THR A 618 38.08 5.94 -3.20
N ASN A 619 38.00 6.80 -2.18
CA ASN A 619 38.27 6.45 -0.79
C ASN A 619 37.02 5.99 -0.01
N ARG A 620 35.87 5.87 -0.69
CA ARG A 620 34.56 5.49 -0.15
C ARG A 620 34.01 6.56 0.80
N ILE A 621 32.73 6.87 0.64
CA ILE A 621 32.01 7.82 1.48
C ILE A 621 31.67 7.08 2.78
N PRO A 622 32.17 7.54 3.94
CA PRO A 622 31.73 7.00 5.21
C PRO A 622 30.30 7.46 5.45
N ILE A 623 29.33 6.59 5.19
CA ILE A 623 27.92 6.86 5.50
C ILE A 623 27.74 6.82 7.02
N CYS A 624 28.37 5.84 7.68
CA CYS A 624 28.47 5.76 9.13
C CYS A 624 29.71 4.96 9.57
N ARG A 625 30.41 5.44 10.60
CA ARG A 625 31.58 4.78 11.23
C ARG A 625 31.55 4.87 12.75
N ALA A 626 30.36 4.88 13.34
CA ALA A 626 30.25 4.88 14.78
C ALA A 626 30.77 3.54 15.33
N ALA A 627 31.34 3.55 16.54
CA ALA A 627 31.71 2.31 17.21
C ALA A 627 30.46 1.43 17.42
N GLY A 628 30.53 0.12 17.15
CA GLY A 628 29.40 -0.79 16.96
C GLY A 628 29.32 -1.31 15.52
N ASN A 629 28.67 -2.45 15.30
CA ASN A 629 28.31 -2.93 13.97
C ASN A 629 27.12 -2.18 13.40
N GLN A 630 27.21 -1.79 12.14
CA GLN A 630 26.12 -1.34 11.29
C GLN A 630 25.80 -2.38 10.21
N ASP A 631 24.52 -2.75 10.09
CA ASP A 631 24.05 -3.91 9.32
C ASP A 631 22.76 -3.62 8.52
N PHE A 632 22.50 -4.43 7.49
CA PHE A 632 21.30 -4.40 6.63
C PHE A 632 20.91 -3.00 6.10
N PRO A 633 21.76 -2.37 5.27
CA PRO A 633 21.42 -1.08 4.70
C PRO A 633 20.26 -1.19 3.70
N ALA A 634 19.29 -0.28 3.79
CA ALA A 634 18.25 -0.08 2.79
C ALA A 634 18.25 1.37 2.28
N ILE A 635 17.83 1.56 1.04
CA ILE A 635 17.92 2.86 0.34
C ILE A 635 16.64 3.17 -0.43
N ALA A 636 16.17 4.42 -0.33
CA ALA A 636 15.11 4.96 -1.17
C ALA A 636 15.53 6.33 -1.75
N SER A 637 15.21 6.55 -3.02
CA SER A 637 15.47 7.81 -3.72
C SER A 637 14.19 8.65 -3.79
N ASN A 638 14.33 9.95 -3.53
CA ASN A 638 13.27 10.92 -3.82
C ASN A 638 13.49 11.62 -5.18
N GLY A 639 14.44 11.11 -5.98
CA GLY A 639 14.84 11.68 -7.28
C GLY A 639 15.97 12.71 -7.19
N THR A 640 16.19 13.35 -6.03
CA THR A 640 17.27 14.35 -5.83
C THR A 640 18.29 13.91 -4.77
N ASN A 641 17.81 13.31 -3.69
CA ASN A 641 18.55 12.78 -2.56
C ASN A 641 18.13 11.33 -2.32
N CYS A 642 18.96 10.58 -1.62
CA CYS A 642 18.62 9.27 -1.10
C CYS A 642 18.53 9.31 0.42
N PHE A 643 17.63 8.54 0.99
CA PHE A 643 17.66 8.21 2.41
C PHE A 643 18.20 6.80 2.59
N VAL A 644 19.21 6.65 3.44
CA VAL A 644 19.85 5.37 3.77
C VAL A 644 19.53 5.06 5.22
N VAL A 645 19.06 3.85 5.49
CA VAL A 645 18.74 3.34 6.85
C VAL A 645 19.49 2.04 7.10
N TRP A 646 19.87 1.78 8.35
CA TRP A 646 20.55 0.57 8.79
C TRP A 646 20.24 0.24 10.25
N GLN A 647 20.58 -0.98 10.66
CA GLN A 647 20.62 -1.40 12.06
C GLN A 647 21.98 -1.08 12.66
N ASP A 648 22.02 -0.67 13.91
CA ASP A 648 23.22 -0.16 14.55
C ASP A 648 23.39 -0.69 15.98
N THR A 649 24.53 -1.32 16.25
CA THR A 649 24.83 -1.90 17.56
C THR A 649 25.75 -0.99 18.39
N ARG A 650 25.88 0.29 18.04
CA ARG A 650 26.69 1.24 18.82
C ARG A 650 26.30 1.36 20.29
N ASN A 651 25.04 1.05 20.60
CA ASN A 651 24.50 1.04 21.96
C ASN A 651 24.27 -0.39 22.52
N ALA A 652 24.68 -1.46 21.79
CA ALA A 652 24.48 -2.88 22.12
C ALA A 652 24.93 -3.32 23.52
N GLY A 653 25.99 -2.69 24.04
CA GLY A 653 26.46 -2.94 25.41
C GLY A 653 25.47 -2.53 26.51
N THR A 654 24.42 -1.79 26.13
CA THR A 654 23.37 -1.29 27.03
C THR A 654 21.96 -1.63 26.55
N ASN A 655 21.71 -1.68 25.24
CA ASN A 655 20.44 -2.00 24.56
C ASN A 655 20.77 -2.65 23.21
N HIS A 656 20.09 -3.72 22.79
CA HIS A 656 20.17 -4.42 21.48
C HIS A 656 20.29 -3.51 20.22
N PRO A 657 20.44 -4.02 18.96
CA PRO A 657 20.54 -3.14 17.79
C PRO A 657 19.45 -2.05 17.74
N ASP A 658 19.85 -0.83 17.35
CA ASP A 658 19.05 0.38 17.20
C ASP A 658 18.85 0.73 15.70
N ILE A 659 17.93 1.64 15.36
CA ILE A 659 17.76 2.12 13.98
C ILE A 659 18.38 3.50 13.75
N TYR A 660 19.28 3.57 12.76
CA TYR A 660 19.93 4.80 12.34
C TYR A 660 19.74 5.03 10.85
N GLY A 661 19.83 6.28 10.44
CA GLY A 661 19.78 6.63 9.04
C GLY A 661 20.38 7.98 8.75
N VAL A 662 20.58 8.26 7.47
CA VAL A 662 21.09 9.54 7.02
C VAL A 662 20.57 9.86 5.62
N GLN A 663 20.27 11.14 5.41
CA GLN A 663 20.12 11.63 4.06
C GLN A 663 21.49 11.76 3.40
N VAL A 664 21.59 11.24 2.18
CA VAL A 664 22.76 11.34 1.34
C VAL A 664 22.38 12.16 0.12
N SER A 665 23.10 13.27 -0.08
CA SER A 665 22.91 14.14 -1.24
C SER A 665 23.34 13.46 -2.54
N SER A 666 22.94 14.01 -3.68
CA SER A 666 23.43 13.58 -5.00
C SER A 666 24.95 13.74 -5.21
N ALA A 667 25.60 14.57 -4.38
CA ALA A 667 27.06 14.66 -4.30
C ALA A 667 27.69 13.58 -3.39
N GLY A 668 26.87 12.72 -2.78
CA GLY A 668 27.32 11.65 -1.91
C GLY A 668 27.62 12.10 -0.48
N VAL A 669 27.45 13.38 -0.17
CA VAL A 669 27.73 13.88 1.19
C VAL A 669 26.60 13.43 2.13
N PRO A 670 26.89 12.63 3.18
CA PRO A 670 25.92 12.34 4.23
C PRO A 670 25.69 13.61 5.06
N ALA A 671 24.43 13.91 5.37
CA ALA A 671 24.08 15.06 6.20
C ALA A 671 24.67 14.97 7.63
N ASP A 672 24.81 13.75 8.15
CA ASP A 672 25.50 13.44 9.41
C ASP A 672 26.44 12.23 9.20
N PRO A 673 27.78 12.39 9.37
CA PRO A 673 28.75 11.33 9.14
C PRO A 673 28.71 10.17 10.16
N ASN A 674 27.92 10.28 11.23
CA ASN A 674 27.65 9.18 12.15
C ASN A 674 26.21 8.66 12.03
N GLY A 675 25.43 9.17 11.09
CA GLY A 675 24.00 8.95 11.02
C GLY A 675 23.23 9.57 12.18
N GLN A 676 21.98 9.89 11.90
CA GLN A 676 21.03 10.35 12.90
C GLN A 676 20.34 9.13 13.50
N ALA A 677 20.20 9.13 14.82
CA ALA A 677 19.33 8.18 15.52
C ALA A 677 17.90 8.36 15.01
N ILE A 678 17.36 7.33 14.38
CA ILE A 678 15.92 7.25 14.09
C ILE A 678 15.25 6.72 15.35
N SER A 679 15.82 5.69 15.95
CA SER A 679 15.43 5.18 17.25
C SER A 679 16.62 4.64 18.02
N THR A 680 16.58 4.81 19.35
CA THR A 680 17.57 4.25 20.29
C THR A 680 16.86 3.66 21.51
N SER A 681 15.71 3.04 21.27
CA SER A 681 14.89 2.55 22.37
C SER A 681 15.50 1.32 23.02
N VAL A 682 15.10 1.03 24.25
CA VAL A 682 15.56 -0.19 24.92
C VAL A 682 15.05 -1.42 24.15
N SER A 683 15.81 -2.52 24.12
CA SER A 683 15.48 -3.77 23.40
C SER A 683 15.64 -3.74 21.87
N LEU A 684 15.43 -4.89 21.22
CA LEU A 684 15.80 -5.16 19.82
C LEU A 684 15.01 -4.32 18.80
N GLU A 685 15.73 -3.62 17.92
CA GLU A 685 15.22 -2.96 16.71
C GLU A 685 15.90 -3.54 15.45
N ASP A 686 15.15 -4.14 14.52
CA ASP A 686 15.69 -4.99 13.44
C ASP A 686 14.90 -4.82 12.11
N THR A 687 15.46 -5.31 11.02
CA THR A 687 14.92 -5.37 9.64
C THR A 687 14.37 -4.04 9.10
N PRO A 688 15.18 -2.97 8.98
CA PRO A 688 14.70 -1.70 8.48
C PRO A 688 14.39 -1.77 6.99
N ALA A 689 13.26 -1.19 6.59
CA ALA A 689 12.90 -0.94 5.20
C ALA A 689 12.52 0.53 5.00
N VAL A 690 12.65 1.03 3.77
CA VAL A 690 12.37 2.43 3.45
C VAL A 690 11.72 2.57 2.07
N ALA A 691 10.73 3.45 1.98
CA ALA A 691 10.16 3.92 0.71
C ALA A 691 10.05 5.44 0.72
N SER A 692 10.12 6.07 -0.46
CA SER A 692 9.94 7.52 -0.61
C SER A 692 8.79 7.83 -1.56
N ASN A 693 7.94 8.79 -1.16
CA ASN A 693 6.91 9.37 -2.03
C ASN A 693 7.43 10.55 -2.88
N GLY A 694 8.74 10.81 -2.89
CA GLY A 694 9.36 11.96 -3.56
C GLY A 694 9.50 13.22 -2.70
N THR A 695 8.76 13.35 -1.59
CA THR A 695 8.83 14.50 -0.66
C THR A 695 9.26 14.11 0.75
N ASN A 696 8.83 12.96 1.22
CA ASN A 696 9.19 12.34 2.49
C ASN A 696 9.62 10.90 2.20
N SER A 697 10.23 10.27 3.20
CA SER A 697 10.46 8.84 3.26
C SER A 697 9.82 8.29 4.53
N LEU A 698 9.28 7.08 4.45
CA LEU A 698 8.85 6.32 5.62
C LEU A 698 9.86 5.21 5.84
N VAL A 699 10.47 5.22 7.02
CA VAL A 699 11.32 4.14 7.52
C VAL A 699 10.47 3.28 8.44
N VAL A 700 10.56 1.95 8.30
CA VAL A 700 9.84 0.97 9.13
C VAL A 700 10.79 -0.10 9.65
N TRP A 701 10.54 -0.62 10.84
CA TRP A 701 11.36 -1.65 11.48
C TRP A 701 10.55 -2.50 12.46
N VAL A 702 11.10 -3.66 12.81
CA VAL A 702 10.62 -4.51 13.91
C VAL A 702 11.22 -3.98 15.21
N ASP A 703 10.39 -3.78 16.23
CA ASP A 703 10.76 -3.16 17.50
C ASP A 703 10.30 -4.01 18.69
N SER A 704 11.17 -4.18 19.68
CA SER A 704 10.92 -5.01 20.86
C SER A 704 10.93 -4.21 22.16
N ARG A 705 10.84 -2.87 22.12
CA ARG A 705 10.95 -2.01 23.31
C ARG A 705 9.89 -2.23 24.39
N ASN A 706 8.78 -2.84 23.99
CA ASN A 706 7.66 -3.15 24.86
C ASN A 706 7.63 -4.64 25.27
N TYR A 707 8.65 -5.42 24.86
CA TYR A 707 8.79 -6.86 25.15
C TYR A 707 9.66 -7.12 26.39
N PRO A 708 9.19 -7.91 27.38
CA PRO A 708 7.79 -8.19 27.77
C PRO A 708 7.16 -6.99 28.53
N PRO A 709 5.80 -6.85 28.58
CA PRO A 709 4.78 -7.87 28.36
C PRO A 709 4.14 -7.93 26.97
N THR A 710 4.43 -7.01 26.04
CA THR A 710 3.93 -7.14 24.65
C THR A 710 4.88 -8.00 23.83
N GLY A 711 4.47 -8.44 22.64
CA GLY A 711 5.38 -9.01 21.64
C GLY A 711 6.20 -7.94 20.90
N GLN A 712 6.98 -8.37 19.90
CA GLN A 712 7.63 -7.44 18.95
C GLN A 712 6.55 -6.76 18.09
N ILE A 713 6.69 -5.47 17.78
CA ILE A 713 5.73 -4.66 17.03
C ILE A 713 6.42 -3.87 15.91
N ILE A 714 5.67 -3.33 14.95
CA ILE A 714 6.23 -2.50 13.89
C ILE A 714 6.22 -1.04 14.32
N PHE A 715 7.35 -0.38 14.16
CA PHE A 715 7.48 1.06 14.28
C PHE A 715 7.80 1.68 12.93
N GLY A 716 7.54 2.98 12.84
CA GLY A 716 8.03 3.77 11.73
C GLY A 716 8.38 5.19 12.15
N ALA A 717 9.15 5.84 11.30
CA ALA A 717 9.50 7.24 11.44
C ALA A 717 9.48 7.89 10.06
N ARG A 718 8.96 9.12 9.99
CA ARG A 718 9.10 9.92 8.78
C ARG A 718 10.44 10.60 8.77
N VAL A 719 10.96 10.69 7.55
CA VAL A 719 12.10 11.51 7.22
C VAL A 719 11.66 12.48 6.13
N THR A 720 11.89 13.76 6.36
CA THR A 720 11.60 14.80 5.38
C THR A 720 12.61 14.79 4.22
N SER A 721 12.29 15.48 3.13
CA SER A 721 13.19 15.65 1.98
C SER A 721 14.50 16.37 2.28
N ASP A 722 14.64 17.04 3.43
CA ASP A 722 15.89 17.63 3.95
C ASP A 722 16.58 16.75 5.01
N GLY A 723 16.10 15.53 5.24
CA GLY A 723 16.76 14.55 6.10
C GLY A 723 16.51 14.72 7.59
N LEU A 724 15.55 15.56 7.99
CA LEU A 724 15.10 15.67 9.37
C LEU A 724 14.32 14.41 9.76
N ILE A 725 14.72 13.78 10.87
CA ILE A 725 13.91 12.75 11.52
C ILE A 725 12.73 13.44 12.19
N ALA A 726 11.58 13.41 11.52
CA ALA A 726 10.38 14.10 12.00
C ALA A 726 9.79 13.42 13.25
N ASP A 727 10.07 12.12 13.42
CA ASP A 727 9.54 11.29 14.51
C ASP A 727 10.67 10.53 15.24
N PRO A 728 11.44 11.18 16.13
CA PRO A 728 12.49 10.51 16.90
C PRO A 728 11.96 9.40 17.81
N ASN A 729 12.65 8.26 17.83
CA ASN A 729 12.21 6.97 18.38
C ASN A 729 10.98 6.37 17.70
N GLY A 730 10.56 6.94 16.57
CA GLY A 730 9.40 6.50 15.82
C GLY A 730 8.07 6.63 16.55
N PHE A 731 7.03 6.35 15.78
CA PHE A 731 5.70 6.07 16.29
C PHE A 731 5.41 4.59 16.02
N ALA A 732 4.68 3.98 16.95
CA ALA A 732 4.19 2.63 16.76
C ALA A 732 3.23 2.62 15.57
N ILE A 733 3.56 1.83 14.54
CA ILE A 733 2.62 1.50 13.46
C ILE A 733 1.59 0.51 13.98
N THR A 734 1.97 -0.31 14.96
CA THR A 734 1.08 -1.27 15.62
C THR A 734 1.05 -1.03 17.14
N THR A 735 -0.10 -0.68 17.72
CA THR A 735 -0.24 -0.21 19.11
C THR A 735 -1.07 -1.11 20.02
N ASN A 736 -1.82 -2.09 19.50
CA ASN A 736 -2.83 -2.84 20.26
C ASN A 736 -2.59 -4.36 20.25
N HIS A 737 -1.36 -4.78 20.59
CA HIS A 737 -0.96 -6.18 20.51
C HIS A 737 -0.57 -6.72 21.89
N GLY A 738 -1.15 -7.86 22.28
CA GLY A 738 -0.74 -8.62 23.46
C GLY A 738 0.69 -9.21 23.30
N VAL A 739 0.91 -10.44 23.74
CA VAL A 739 2.22 -11.13 23.67
C VAL A 739 2.52 -11.67 22.25
N VAL A 740 2.34 -10.86 21.22
CA VAL A 740 2.38 -11.29 19.82
C VAL A 740 3.56 -10.69 19.06
N THR A 741 4.39 -11.55 18.47
CA THR A 741 5.51 -11.17 17.59
C THR A 741 5.02 -10.77 16.19
N VAL A 742 5.65 -9.76 15.59
CA VAL A 742 5.50 -9.41 14.16
C VAL A 742 6.87 -9.25 13.51
N LEU A 743 7.02 -9.64 12.23
CA LEU A 743 8.32 -9.73 11.53
C LEU A 743 8.24 -9.25 10.07
N ASN A 744 9.41 -9.05 9.45
CA ASN A 744 9.62 -8.84 8.01
C ASN A 744 8.73 -7.74 7.39
N PRO A 745 8.85 -6.48 7.84
CA PRO A 745 8.07 -5.39 7.27
C PRO A 745 8.51 -5.07 5.84
N ALA A 746 7.55 -4.92 4.95
CA ALA A 746 7.72 -4.36 3.61
C ALA A 746 6.94 -3.06 3.49
N VAL A 747 7.48 -2.08 2.75
CA VAL A 747 6.85 -0.78 2.56
C VAL A 747 6.89 -0.35 1.09
N ALA A 748 5.77 0.19 0.60
CA ALA A 748 5.69 0.84 -0.70
C ALA A 748 4.91 2.15 -0.61
N CYS A 749 5.09 3.03 -1.60
CA CYS A 749 4.30 4.24 -1.78
C CYS A 749 3.55 4.21 -3.11
N ASN A 750 2.40 4.89 -3.15
CA ASN A 750 1.60 5.11 -4.35
C ASN A 750 1.79 6.52 -4.93
N GLY A 751 2.89 7.19 -4.54
CA GLY A 751 3.16 8.58 -4.89
C GLY A 751 2.60 9.61 -3.89
N SER A 752 1.83 9.20 -2.86
CA SER A 752 1.42 10.09 -1.78
C SER A 752 1.60 9.46 -0.40
N ASP A 753 0.80 8.44 -0.07
CA ASP A 753 0.81 7.77 1.23
C ASP A 753 1.59 6.44 1.15
N TYR A 754 1.74 5.77 2.29
CA TYR A 754 2.49 4.52 2.41
C TYR A 754 1.60 3.38 2.87
N LEU A 755 1.89 2.19 2.36
CA LEU A 755 1.39 0.93 2.90
C LEU A 755 2.56 0.14 3.47
N VAL A 756 2.41 -0.29 4.72
CA VAL A 756 3.35 -1.17 5.41
C VAL A 756 2.67 -2.52 5.59
N ALA A 757 3.30 -3.61 5.19
CA ALA A 757 2.81 -4.98 5.37
C ALA A 757 3.83 -5.81 6.16
N TRP A 758 3.36 -6.74 7.01
CA TRP A 758 4.22 -7.56 7.86
C TRP A 758 3.62 -8.94 8.15
N GLU A 759 4.47 -9.84 8.63
CA GLU A 759 4.11 -11.15 9.18
C GLU A 759 3.66 -11.01 10.64
N ASP A 760 2.51 -11.59 11.00
CA ASP A 760 1.84 -11.38 12.28
C ASP A 760 1.44 -12.70 12.96
N TYR A 761 1.81 -12.87 14.23
CA TYR A 761 1.60 -14.13 14.97
C TYR A 761 0.36 -14.08 15.90
N ARG A 762 -0.55 -13.10 15.75
CA ARG A 762 -1.58 -12.81 16.77
C ARG A 762 -2.62 -13.89 17.01
N ASN A 763 -2.82 -14.78 16.05
CA ASN A 763 -3.83 -15.83 16.12
C ASN A 763 -3.30 -17.16 16.71
N GLY A 764 -2.05 -17.19 17.19
CA GLY A 764 -1.36 -18.42 17.62
C GLY A 764 -1.83 -19.03 18.96
N LEU A 765 -2.57 -20.15 18.88
CA LEU A 765 -2.60 -21.20 19.91
C LEU A 765 -1.40 -22.17 19.81
N ASP A 766 -0.54 -22.03 18.78
CA ASP A 766 0.74 -22.76 18.64
C ASP A 766 1.79 -21.83 17.97
N PRO A 767 2.91 -21.51 18.64
CA PRO A 767 3.96 -20.64 18.11
C PRO A 767 4.74 -21.19 16.89
N ASN A 768 4.47 -22.42 16.43
CA ASN A 768 5.18 -23.01 15.28
C ASN A 768 4.38 -23.05 13.96
N LEU A 769 3.11 -22.63 13.92
CA LEU A 769 2.24 -23.00 12.78
C LEU A 769 1.29 -21.93 12.21
N GLN A 770 1.10 -20.76 12.84
CA GLN A 770 0.16 -19.75 12.33
C GLN A 770 0.80 -18.36 12.24
N VAL A 771 1.03 -17.92 11.00
CA VAL A 771 1.50 -16.58 10.64
C VAL A 771 0.49 -15.99 9.68
N ASP A 772 0.07 -14.76 9.95
CA ASP A 772 -0.89 -13.99 9.17
C ASP A 772 -0.22 -12.78 8.52
N ILE A 773 -0.85 -12.19 7.50
CA ILE A 773 -0.34 -10.96 6.89
C ILE A 773 -1.23 -9.81 7.32
N PHE A 774 -0.63 -8.80 7.90
CA PHE A 774 -1.29 -7.56 8.28
C PHE A 774 -0.62 -6.39 7.60
N GLY A 775 -1.33 -5.26 7.53
CA GLY A 775 -0.73 -4.02 7.08
C GLY A 775 -1.32 -2.79 7.76
N ALA A 776 -0.69 -1.65 7.60
CA ALA A 776 -1.17 -0.37 8.10
C ALA A 776 -0.93 0.71 7.05
N ARG A 777 -1.90 1.61 6.88
CA ARG A 777 -1.64 2.86 6.16
C ARG A 777 -0.93 3.83 7.07
N VAL A 778 0.05 4.50 6.48
CA VAL A 778 0.71 5.64 7.09
C VAL A 778 0.61 6.81 6.11
N SER A 779 -0.06 7.87 6.54
CA SER A 779 -0.13 9.09 5.73
C SER A 779 1.26 9.70 5.55
N SER A 780 1.44 10.50 4.50
CA SER A 780 2.63 11.37 4.36
C SER A 780 2.88 12.28 5.59
N GLY A 781 1.82 12.56 6.36
CA GLY A 781 1.83 13.30 7.63
C GLY A 781 2.09 12.46 8.88
N GLY A 782 2.37 11.17 8.78
CA GLY A 782 2.80 10.31 9.91
C GLY A 782 1.66 9.81 10.77
N VAL A 783 0.43 10.13 10.39
CA VAL A 783 -0.75 9.53 10.99
C VAL A 783 -0.81 8.08 10.55
N VAL A 784 -0.71 7.17 11.51
CA VAL A 784 -1.07 5.76 11.36
C VAL A 784 -2.59 5.67 11.44
N LEU A 785 -3.21 5.26 10.35
CA LEU A 785 -4.67 5.23 10.27
C LEU A 785 -5.25 3.96 10.88
N ASP A 786 -4.43 2.91 10.94
CA ASP A 786 -4.86 1.56 11.27
C ASP A 786 -3.97 0.97 12.37
N THR A 787 -4.05 1.52 13.58
CA THR A 787 -3.06 1.27 14.64
C THR A 787 -3.13 -0.14 15.23
N ASN A 788 -4.20 -0.90 14.99
CA ASN A 788 -4.28 -2.32 15.34
C ASN A 788 -3.78 -3.22 14.19
N GLY A 789 -3.28 -2.64 13.10
CA GLY A 789 -3.09 -3.35 11.84
C GLY A 789 -4.41 -3.77 11.23
N ILE A 790 -4.42 -3.78 9.92
CA ILE A 790 -5.54 -4.19 9.11
C ILE A 790 -5.22 -5.58 8.57
N PRO A 791 -6.08 -6.57 8.82
CA PRO A 791 -5.77 -7.94 8.48
C PRO A 791 -5.81 -8.05 6.96
N ILE A 792 -4.65 -8.16 6.33
CA ILE A 792 -4.56 -8.41 4.89
C ILE A 792 -4.98 -9.85 4.64
N SER A 793 -4.56 -10.78 5.50
CA SER A 793 -4.95 -12.18 5.44
C SER A 793 -4.88 -12.85 6.80
N VAL A 794 -5.90 -13.63 7.17
CA VAL A 794 -5.90 -14.45 8.39
C VAL A 794 -6.19 -15.92 8.08
N ALA A 795 -5.40 -16.81 8.66
CA ALA A 795 -5.60 -18.24 8.53
C ALA A 795 -6.60 -18.72 9.60
N PHE A 796 -7.87 -18.90 9.25
CA PHE A 796 -8.88 -19.47 10.18
C PHE A 796 -9.19 -20.94 9.89
N GLY A 797 -9.20 -21.75 10.96
CA GLY A 797 -9.68 -23.14 10.94
C GLY A 797 -11.21 -23.25 10.92
N SER A 798 -11.70 -24.29 10.22
CA SER A 798 -13.05 -24.85 10.20
C SER A 798 -14.22 -23.94 10.62
N GLN A 799 -14.94 -23.34 9.67
CA GLN A 799 -16.32 -22.91 9.89
C GLN A 799 -17.30 -23.84 9.16
N ILE A 800 -18.09 -24.57 9.94
CA ILE A 800 -19.33 -25.20 9.48
C ILE A 800 -20.31 -24.05 9.25
N ALA A 801 -20.87 -23.95 8.04
CA ALA A 801 -21.83 -22.92 7.66
C ALA A 801 -22.99 -22.81 8.68
N PRO A 802 -23.41 -21.59 9.09
CA PRO A 802 -24.71 -21.43 9.72
C PRO A 802 -25.82 -21.69 8.68
N ALA A 803 -26.84 -22.43 9.10
CA ALA A 803 -27.99 -22.86 8.29
C ALA A 803 -28.88 -21.71 7.81
#